data_AF-A0A4U7CZT7-F1
#
_entry.id   AF-A0A4U7CZT7-F1
#
_cell.length_a   1.000
_cell.length_b   1.000
_cell.length_c   1.000
_cell.angle_alpha   90.00
_cell.angle_beta   90.00
_cell.angle_gamma   90.00
#
_symmetry.space_group_name_H-M   'P 1'
#
loop_
_entity.id
_entity.type
_entity.pdbx_description
1 polymer ?
#
loop_
_entity_poly.entity_id
_entity_poly.type
_entity_poly.pdbx_seq_one_letter_code
_entity_poly.pdbx_strand_id
1 'polypeptide(L)'
;MRTSNKIRCRVVDDESRPLAGRVVVGERPGEGGQPVGHWTTDDDGGFVVETDGGVDDVSFTVRNPARGGAEEPVRRRRTPDDAEHALHLTVKARRMTVHGGIEHRGMNEAAQTAAGPVRSHRFHTQFPELEPYERSEAFLRTLGGTGGEAGAPMMEPADAPVGEAETPAGYGIFGQFVDHDITFDPTSDIDRRNDPAALRNFRTPALDLDSLYRTNAEAAPFLYDHERDERKLLTGEAGAPDAAEGGGLSGLPGTDLQRNDQGVALIGDPRNDENVVVSQLQLAFVNFHNRVVDHLRGPGADLVEDGESVLEAAQRLVRWHYQWVVRHDFLPRICDRYVLDDIEDRGRQFFVPPGRTPAIPVEFGGAAYRFGHSMIRHAFDVNDEVGEVPLFPTGPGDGRNLRGGRPVPSDLVVDWSRLLDAGDGDFQPGRKIEPLLAPTLFELPFGGEPSLAVRNLRRGEALGLPSGQDVAARMGNDPIRNEAFGHDSGIMEALRAHERGADPDSPLWYYVLAEAEFQQDGERLGAVGSRIVAETLIGLIEADETAYPNAAPDDWEPSLPQPTATAGYTLADITAFAAEARPDGLVIDAIDPGPGAGGDPLDESVTLRNAAAEPIDLSGYAIDLGGQRDDLPDATLDPDETLTVHIGPGTDTAADHYLDRGAPALNDAGETVAVFDPDGERSTRRRYVG
;
A
#
# COMPACT_ATOMS: atom_id res chain seq x y z
N MET A 1 55.98 8.10 10.16
CA MET A 1 54.69 7.48 9.79
C MET A 1 54.04 7.00 11.07
N ARG A 2 52.85 7.51 11.41
CA ARG A 2 51.94 6.79 12.31
C ARG A 2 51.20 5.77 11.45
N THR A 3 51.08 4.54 11.92
CA THR A 3 50.25 3.52 11.29
C THR A 3 48.82 3.73 11.74
N SER A 4 47.97 4.22 10.82
CA SER A 4 46.51 4.20 11.01
C SER A 4 46.07 2.75 11.20
N ASN A 5 45.28 2.49 12.25
CA ASN A 5 44.68 1.18 12.47
C ASN A 5 43.34 1.13 11.74
N LYS A 6 43.13 0.11 10.92
CA LYS A 6 41.82 -0.21 10.34
C LYS A 6 40.98 -0.94 11.37
N ILE A 7 39.86 -0.35 11.75
CA ILE A 7 38.96 -0.86 12.79
C ILE A 7 37.67 -1.30 12.11
N ARG A 8 37.38 -2.61 12.16
CA ARG A 8 36.11 -3.16 11.67
C ARG A 8 35.00 -2.85 12.67
N CYS A 9 33.90 -2.33 12.15
CA CYS A 9 32.69 -1.98 12.86
C CYS A 9 31.49 -2.61 12.15
N ARG A 10 30.36 -2.77 12.85
CA ARG A 10 29.13 -3.36 12.31
C ARG A 10 27.91 -2.58 12.75
N VAL A 11 26.93 -2.41 11.87
CA VAL A 11 25.60 -1.86 12.18
C VAL A 11 24.59 -3.00 12.21
N VAL A 12 23.78 -3.05 13.27
CA VAL A 12 22.76 -4.08 13.48
C VAL A 12 21.45 -3.48 14.00
N ASP A 13 20.34 -4.18 13.83
CA ASP A 13 19.07 -3.83 14.47
C ASP A 13 18.98 -4.32 15.93
N ASP A 14 17.88 -4.00 16.62
CA ASP A 14 17.62 -4.40 18.01
C ASP A 14 17.59 -5.94 18.22
N GLU A 15 17.47 -6.75 17.16
CA GLU A 15 17.58 -8.22 17.17
C GLU A 15 18.99 -8.72 16.81
N SER A 16 19.97 -7.82 16.71
CA SER A 16 21.36 -8.09 16.31
C SER A 16 21.53 -8.58 14.87
N ARG A 17 20.55 -8.32 13.99
CA ARG A 17 20.63 -8.68 12.57
C ARG A 17 21.39 -7.60 11.78
N PRO A 18 22.26 -7.97 10.82
CA PRO A 18 22.99 -7.03 9.98
C PRO A 18 22.12 -5.99 9.25
N LEU A 19 22.61 -4.77 9.12
CA LEU A 19 21.96 -3.69 8.36
C LEU A 19 22.86 -3.17 7.25
N ALA A 20 22.65 -3.70 6.04
CA ALA A 20 23.33 -3.31 4.83
C ALA A 20 22.88 -1.94 4.27
N GLY A 21 23.71 -1.34 3.42
CA GLY A 21 23.39 -0.11 2.68
C GLY A 21 23.15 1.13 3.56
N ARG A 22 23.56 1.12 4.83
CA ARG A 22 23.41 2.25 5.75
C ARG A 22 24.56 3.22 5.62
N VAL A 23 24.25 4.51 5.54
CA VAL A 23 25.25 5.57 5.57
C VAL A 23 25.58 5.87 7.02
N VAL A 24 26.83 5.61 7.40
CA VAL A 24 27.37 5.87 8.73
C VAL A 24 28.29 7.08 8.66
N VAL A 25 28.00 8.11 9.45
CA VAL A 25 28.83 9.31 9.59
C VAL A 25 29.46 9.31 10.97
N GLY A 26 30.78 9.44 11.04
CA GLY A 26 31.54 9.50 12.29
C GLY A 26 32.04 10.90 12.57
N GLU A 27 31.84 11.43 13.77
CA GLU A 27 32.23 12.78 14.17
C GLU A 27 32.95 12.78 15.52
N ARG A 28 33.94 13.67 15.70
CA ARG A 28 34.61 13.88 16.99
C ARG A 28 34.02 15.09 17.71
N PRO A 29 33.63 14.98 19.00
CA PRO A 29 33.11 16.11 19.76
C PRO A 29 34.22 17.15 20.03
N GLY A 30 34.02 18.35 19.49
CA GLY A 30 34.90 19.52 19.63
C GLY A 30 34.31 20.74 18.93
N GLU A 31 34.87 21.93 19.15
CA GLU A 31 34.40 23.17 18.48
C GLU A 31 34.55 23.05 16.96
N GLY A 32 33.42 22.86 16.26
CA GLY A 32 33.36 22.77 14.80
C GLY A 32 33.15 21.36 14.22
N GLY A 33 32.93 20.32 15.03
CA GLY A 33 32.36 19.03 14.59
C GLY A 33 33.00 18.41 13.34
N GLN A 34 34.33 18.22 13.34
CA GLN A 34 35.01 17.69 12.15
C GLN A 34 34.62 16.23 11.90
N PRO A 35 34.14 15.88 10.68
CA PRO A 35 33.83 14.50 10.33
C PRO A 35 35.11 13.67 10.28
N VAL A 36 35.10 12.55 11.01
CA VAL A 36 36.13 11.52 11.03
C VAL A 36 36.05 10.66 9.75
N GLY A 37 34.85 10.52 9.20
CA GLY A 37 34.62 9.83 7.94
C GLY A 37 33.14 9.57 7.66
N HIS A 38 32.89 9.04 6.47
CA HIS A 38 31.61 8.58 5.99
C HIS A 38 31.80 7.18 5.38
N TRP A 39 30.85 6.28 5.64
CA TRP A 39 30.91 4.89 5.19
C TRP A 39 29.52 4.42 4.76
N THR A 40 29.46 3.49 3.83
CA THR A 40 28.25 2.69 3.57
C THR A 40 28.50 1.29 4.09
N THR A 41 27.52 0.69 4.76
CA THR A 41 27.66 -0.69 5.24
C THR A 41 27.53 -1.72 4.12
N ASP A 42 28.37 -2.75 4.18
CA ASP A 42 28.28 -3.93 3.30
C ASP A 42 27.08 -4.83 3.63
N ASP A 43 26.91 -5.95 2.91
CA ASP A 43 25.80 -6.90 3.09
C ASP A 43 25.75 -7.51 4.50
N ASP A 44 26.91 -7.64 5.14
CA ASP A 44 27.08 -8.07 6.52
C ASP A 44 26.87 -6.90 7.52
N GLY A 45 26.47 -5.71 7.07
CA GLY A 45 26.33 -4.52 7.90
C GLY A 45 27.68 -3.94 8.36
N GLY A 46 28.79 -4.42 7.80
CA GLY A 46 30.15 -4.06 8.15
C GLY A 46 30.60 -2.72 7.57
N PHE A 47 31.48 -2.02 8.28
CA PHE A 47 32.20 -0.85 7.78
C PHE A 47 33.58 -0.72 8.46
N VAL A 48 34.53 0.01 7.85
CA VAL A 48 35.92 0.09 8.34
C VAL A 48 36.33 1.53 8.63
N VAL A 49 36.51 1.85 9.90
CA VAL A 49 37.00 3.16 10.35
C VAL A 49 38.53 3.17 10.36
N GLU A 50 39.14 4.18 9.75
CA GLU A 50 40.59 4.40 9.80
C GLU A 50 40.90 5.54 10.77
N THR A 51 41.56 5.25 11.89
CA THR A 51 41.75 6.24 12.97
C THR A 51 43.02 5.97 13.79
N ASP A 52 43.74 7.06 14.09
CA ASP A 52 44.94 7.08 14.95
C ASP A 52 44.63 6.84 16.44
N GLY A 53 43.37 6.93 16.87
CA GLY A 53 42.97 7.06 18.29
C GLY A 53 41.99 6.02 18.82
N GLY A 54 41.65 4.99 18.04
CA GLY A 54 40.48 4.15 18.32
C GLY A 54 39.17 4.82 17.88
N VAL A 55 38.04 4.21 18.24
CA VAL A 55 36.67 4.68 17.92
C VAL A 55 35.91 5.17 19.14
N ASP A 56 36.48 5.11 20.35
CA ASP A 56 35.78 5.40 21.62
C ASP A 56 35.43 6.88 21.82
N ASP A 57 36.15 7.76 21.15
CA ASP A 57 35.92 9.20 21.08
C ASP A 57 35.09 9.65 19.87
N VAL A 58 34.58 8.71 19.06
CA VAL A 58 33.79 8.98 17.85
C VAL A 58 32.31 8.78 18.12
N SER A 59 31.50 9.82 17.86
CA SER A 59 30.05 9.74 17.74
C SER A 59 29.69 9.20 16.35
N PHE A 60 28.68 8.33 16.27
CA PHE A 60 28.23 7.77 15.00
C PHE A 60 26.75 8.08 14.78
N THR A 61 26.46 8.70 13.65
CA THR A 61 25.10 8.88 13.13
C THR A 61 24.89 7.86 12.02
N VAL A 62 23.80 7.10 12.09
CA VAL A 62 23.44 6.12 11.06
C VAL A 62 22.20 6.63 10.33
N ARG A 63 22.26 6.66 9.01
CA ARG A 63 21.16 7.05 8.13
C ARG A 63 20.80 5.90 7.21
N ASN A 64 19.51 5.83 6.88
CA ASN A 64 18.96 4.83 5.97
C ASN A 64 18.64 5.51 4.63
N PRO A 65 19.48 5.35 3.59
CA PRO A 65 19.22 5.92 2.26
C PRO A 65 17.88 5.46 1.69
N ALA A 66 17.47 4.21 1.95
CA ALA A 66 16.18 3.70 1.54
C ALA A 66 15.00 4.36 2.26
N ARG A 67 15.21 5.25 3.24
CA ARG A 67 14.15 6.05 3.89
C ARG A 67 14.39 7.55 3.68
N GLY A 68 14.74 7.98 2.46
CA GLY A 68 15.06 9.39 2.18
C GLY A 68 16.22 9.93 3.03
N GLY A 69 17.17 9.06 3.40
CA GLY A 69 18.27 9.41 4.29
C GLY A 69 17.89 9.61 5.78
N ALA A 70 16.69 9.21 6.20
CA ALA A 70 16.24 9.34 7.61
C ALA A 70 17.22 8.72 8.61
N GLU A 71 17.39 9.37 9.75
CA GLU A 71 18.30 8.95 10.81
C GLU A 71 17.73 7.75 11.60
N GLU A 72 18.51 6.67 11.70
CA GLU A 72 18.24 5.52 12.55
C GLU A 72 19.11 5.65 13.82
N PRO A 73 18.57 6.17 14.94
CA PRO A 73 19.38 6.56 16.08
C PRO A 73 20.07 5.36 16.72
N VAL A 74 21.37 5.51 16.99
CA VAL A 74 22.20 4.52 17.68
C VAL A 74 21.69 4.36 19.12
N ARG A 75 20.98 3.25 19.35
CA ARG A 75 20.41 2.82 20.63
C ARG A 75 21.47 2.29 21.58
N ARG A 76 22.42 1.52 21.04
CA ARG A 76 23.44 0.84 21.82
C ARG A 76 24.76 0.82 21.08
N ARG A 77 25.82 1.02 21.83
CA ARG A 77 27.20 0.88 21.40
C ARG A 77 27.84 -0.24 22.22
N ARG A 78 28.41 -1.25 21.59
CA ARG A 78 29.07 -2.37 22.29
C ARG A 78 30.30 -2.85 21.52
N THR A 79 31.41 -3.11 22.21
CA THR A 79 32.48 -3.98 21.71
C THR A 79 32.00 -5.43 21.87
N PRO A 80 31.85 -6.20 20.78
CA PRO A 80 31.43 -7.60 20.87
C PRO A 80 32.52 -8.48 21.48
N ASP A 81 32.16 -9.71 21.84
CA ASP A 81 33.11 -10.68 22.39
C ASP A 81 33.83 -11.49 21.28
N ASP A 82 33.54 -11.20 20.00
CA ASP A 82 34.27 -11.74 18.85
C ASP A 82 35.56 -10.95 18.56
N ALA A 83 36.54 -11.62 17.95
CA ALA A 83 37.83 -11.03 17.63
C ALA A 83 37.88 -10.31 16.27
N GLU A 84 36.73 -10.18 15.58
CA GLU A 84 36.65 -9.69 14.20
C GLU A 84 36.16 -8.25 14.11
N HIS A 85 35.27 -7.83 15.01
CA HIS A 85 34.69 -6.48 15.06
C HIS A 85 35.06 -5.79 16.38
N ALA A 86 35.54 -4.55 16.31
CA ALA A 86 35.83 -3.77 17.51
C ALA A 86 34.59 -3.03 18.07
N LEU A 87 33.54 -2.90 17.26
CA LEU A 87 32.39 -2.05 17.54
C LEU A 87 31.12 -2.51 16.82
N HIS A 88 30.06 -2.80 17.57
CA HIS A 88 28.70 -2.93 17.09
C HIS A 88 27.87 -1.70 17.46
N LEU A 89 27.21 -1.11 16.45
CA LEU A 89 26.21 -0.07 16.58
C LEU A 89 24.83 -0.71 16.41
N THR A 90 24.09 -0.84 17.50
CA THR A 90 22.67 -1.21 17.46
C THR A 90 21.86 0.05 17.20
N VAL A 91 21.12 0.10 16.11
CA VAL A 91 20.21 1.21 15.77
C VAL A 91 18.76 0.78 15.88
N LYS A 92 17.86 1.72 16.18
CA LYS A 92 16.42 1.47 16.08
C LYS A 92 16.00 1.53 14.60
N ALA A 93 16.40 0.53 13.82
CA ALA A 93 15.95 0.38 12.44
C ALA A 93 14.44 0.17 12.43
N ARG A 94 13.69 1.15 11.90
CA ARG A 94 12.28 0.92 11.56
C ARG A 94 12.27 -0.12 10.44
N ARG A 95 11.64 -1.28 10.65
CA ARG A 95 11.35 -2.22 9.57
C ARG A 95 10.51 -1.49 8.52
N MET A 96 10.97 -1.47 7.28
CA MET A 96 10.04 -1.36 6.16
C MET A 96 9.53 -2.77 5.93
N THR A 97 8.25 -2.85 5.60
CA THR A 97 7.60 -4.08 5.25
C THR A 97 7.21 -4.00 3.78
N VAL A 98 7.18 -5.16 3.13
CA VAL A 98 6.77 -5.30 1.74
C VAL A 98 5.88 -6.52 1.69
N HIS A 99 4.75 -6.37 1.00
CA HIS A 99 3.84 -7.44 0.65
C HIS A 99 4.58 -8.69 0.13
N GLY A 100 4.11 -9.87 0.53
CA GLY A 100 4.80 -11.14 0.30
C GLY A 100 6.04 -11.39 1.18
N GLY A 101 6.75 -10.35 1.64
CA GLY A 101 7.88 -10.42 2.58
C GLY A 101 7.49 -10.51 4.06
N ILE A 102 6.20 -10.53 4.38
CA ILE A 102 5.67 -10.55 5.75
C ILE A 102 5.39 -11.97 6.22
N GLU A 103 5.92 -12.28 7.40
CA GLU A 103 5.54 -13.46 8.16
C GLU A 103 4.17 -13.27 8.80
N HIS A 104 3.11 -13.82 8.18
CA HIS A 104 1.77 -13.79 8.78
C HIS A 104 1.78 -14.50 10.15
N ARG A 105 1.46 -13.74 11.20
CA ARG A 105 1.33 -14.26 12.57
C ARG A 105 0.18 -15.27 12.63
N GLY A 106 0.27 -16.26 13.53
CA GLY A 106 -0.65 -17.39 13.58
C GLY A 106 -0.48 -18.44 12.47
N MET A 107 -0.02 -18.06 11.27
CA MET A 107 0.45 -18.99 10.24
C MET A 107 1.83 -19.55 10.64
N ASN A 108 2.74 -18.69 11.13
CA ASN A 108 4.09 -19.08 11.54
C ASN A 108 4.14 -19.90 12.84
N GLU A 109 3.37 -19.55 13.86
CA GLU A 109 3.34 -20.32 15.12
C GLU A 109 2.90 -21.78 14.88
N ALA A 110 2.02 -22.00 13.90
CA ALA A 110 1.64 -23.35 13.46
C ALA A 110 2.74 -24.03 12.63
N ALA A 111 3.33 -23.34 11.63
CA ALA A 111 4.39 -23.89 10.79
C ALA A 111 5.69 -24.24 11.58
N GLN A 112 6.03 -23.46 12.61
CA GLN A 112 7.25 -23.63 13.40
C GLN A 112 7.17 -24.75 14.46
N THR A 113 6.00 -25.39 14.69
CA THR A 113 5.82 -26.29 15.85
C THR A 113 5.96 -27.78 15.56
N ALA A 114 5.62 -28.28 14.37
CA ALA A 114 5.97 -29.63 13.90
C ALA A 114 5.57 -29.83 12.42
N ALA A 115 6.18 -30.82 11.74
CA ALA A 115 5.66 -31.33 10.48
C ALA A 115 4.26 -31.95 10.70
N GLY A 116 3.23 -31.27 10.19
CA GLY A 116 1.83 -31.68 10.29
C GLY A 116 0.88 -30.54 9.92
N PRO A 117 -0.43 -30.81 9.72
CA PRO A 117 -1.37 -29.81 9.23
C PRO A 117 -1.51 -28.58 10.14
N VAL A 118 -1.43 -27.39 9.55
CA VAL A 118 -1.65 -26.09 10.21
C VAL A 118 -3.07 -26.02 10.76
N ARG A 119 -3.18 -25.62 12.03
CA ARG A 119 -4.45 -25.38 12.74
C ARG A 119 -4.29 -24.23 13.73
N SER A 120 -4.69 -23.02 13.33
CA SER A 120 -4.83 -21.87 14.21
C SER A 120 -6.27 -21.33 14.14
N HIS A 121 -6.55 -20.28 14.90
CA HIS A 121 -7.88 -19.63 14.90
C HIS A 121 -8.18 -18.89 13.57
N ARG A 122 -7.15 -18.62 12.76
CA ARG A 122 -7.23 -17.86 11.51
C ARG A 122 -6.77 -18.63 10.28
N PHE A 123 -5.83 -19.57 10.43
CA PHE A 123 -5.27 -20.33 9.33
C PHE A 123 -5.44 -21.83 9.52
N HIS A 124 -5.70 -22.56 8.42
CA HIS A 124 -5.76 -24.02 8.43
C HIS A 124 -5.17 -24.62 7.14
N THR A 125 -4.69 -25.86 7.19
CA THR A 125 -4.45 -26.67 5.99
C THR A 125 -5.77 -27.18 5.42
N GLN A 126 -6.03 -26.85 4.17
CA GLN A 126 -7.24 -27.21 3.42
C GLN A 126 -7.21 -28.67 2.96
N PHE A 127 -6.03 -29.18 2.59
CA PHE A 127 -5.82 -30.56 2.13
C PHE A 127 -4.87 -31.36 3.05
N PRO A 128 -5.23 -31.57 4.34
CA PRO A 128 -4.36 -32.21 5.33
C PRO A 128 -4.03 -33.69 5.07
N GLU A 129 -4.66 -34.30 4.05
CA GLU A 129 -4.40 -35.65 3.56
C GLU A 129 -3.37 -35.76 2.43
N LEU A 130 -2.94 -34.62 1.85
CA LEU A 130 -1.91 -34.60 0.80
C LEU A 130 -0.51 -34.52 1.41
N GLU A 131 0.45 -35.18 0.78
CA GLU A 131 1.85 -35.12 1.17
C GLU A 131 2.49 -33.78 0.73
N PRO A 132 3.35 -33.15 1.54
CA PRO A 132 4.07 -31.93 1.15
C PRO A 132 4.97 -32.13 -0.08
N TYR A 133 5.07 -31.09 -0.92
CA TYR A 133 6.03 -31.05 -2.02
C TYR A 133 7.43 -30.67 -1.50
N GLU A 134 8.18 -31.66 -1.00
CA GLU A 134 9.56 -31.48 -0.54
C GLU A 134 10.56 -31.50 -1.70
N ARG A 135 11.46 -30.51 -1.79
CA ARG A 135 12.60 -30.48 -2.73
C ARG A 135 13.86 -29.95 -2.03
N SER A 136 14.97 -29.81 -2.75
CA SER A 136 16.18 -29.24 -2.16
C SER A 136 16.11 -27.71 -2.12
N GLU A 137 16.68 -27.10 -1.08
CA GLU A 137 16.83 -25.64 -1.01
C GLU A 137 17.51 -25.08 -2.27
N ALA A 138 18.48 -25.82 -2.83
CA ALA A 138 19.18 -25.46 -4.05
C ALA A 138 18.24 -25.44 -5.28
N PHE A 139 17.28 -26.37 -5.38
CA PHE A 139 16.27 -26.34 -6.46
C PHE A 139 15.35 -25.13 -6.34
N LEU A 140 14.86 -24.82 -5.13
CA LEU A 140 14.01 -23.63 -4.91
C LEU A 140 14.76 -22.32 -5.18
N ARG A 141 16.07 -22.26 -4.87
CA ARG A 141 16.95 -21.15 -5.24
C ARG A 141 17.16 -21.02 -6.74
N THR A 142 17.35 -22.15 -7.46
CA THR A 142 17.46 -22.13 -8.92
C THR A 142 16.16 -21.65 -9.57
N LEU A 143 15.01 -22.19 -9.20
CA LEU A 143 13.72 -21.80 -9.76
C LEU A 143 13.39 -20.32 -9.47
N GLY A 144 13.57 -19.90 -8.22
CA GLY A 144 13.25 -18.53 -7.79
C GLY A 144 14.32 -17.47 -8.07
N GLY A 145 15.48 -17.82 -8.64
CA GLY A 145 16.57 -16.89 -8.94
C GLY A 145 17.26 -16.28 -7.71
N THR A 146 18.56 -16.50 -7.54
CA THR A 146 19.35 -15.89 -6.47
C THR A 146 20.60 -15.18 -7.00
N GLY A 147 20.79 -13.92 -6.63
CA GLY A 147 22.07 -13.22 -6.82
C GLY A 147 22.21 -12.35 -8.07
N GLY A 148 21.12 -11.83 -8.64
CA GLY A 148 21.17 -10.91 -9.77
C GLY A 148 21.63 -11.53 -11.10
N GLU A 149 21.62 -12.87 -11.20
CA GLU A 149 21.90 -13.57 -12.46
C GLU A 149 20.76 -13.30 -13.46
N ALA A 150 21.08 -12.59 -14.54
CA ALA A 150 20.14 -12.33 -15.63
C ALA A 150 19.70 -13.65 -16.28
N GLY A 151 18.39 -13.86 -16.40
CA GLY A 151 17.80 -15.10 -16.92
C GLY A 151 17.48 -16.15 -15.86
N ALA A 152 17.04 -15.75 -14.67
CA ALA A 152 16.48 -16.68 -13.70
C ALA A 152 15.14 -17.28 -14.21
N PRO A 153 14.80 -18.54 -13.91
CA PRO A 153 13.67 -19.25 -14.53
C PRO A 153 12.26 -18.67 -14.26
N MET A 154 12.10 -17.85 -13.21
CA MET A 154 10.86 -17.11 -12.91
C MET A 154 10.99 -15.60 -13.17
N MET A 155 12.09 -15.11 -13.75
CA MET A 155 12.30 -13.70 -14.07
C MET A 155 11.89 -13.45 -15.52
N GLU A 156 11.07 -12.44 -15.79
CA GLU A 156 10.74 -12.09 -17.18
C GLU A 156 12.00 -11.63 -17.95
N PRO A 157 12.18 -12.07 -19.21
CA PRO A 157 13.33 -11.66 -20.02
C PRO A 157 13.12 -10.24 -20.58
N ALA A 158 14.20 -9.46 -20.64
CA ALA A 158 14.14 -8.05 -21.05
C ALA A 158 13.72 -7.81 -22.51
N ASP A 159 13.81 -8.84 -23.37
CA ASP A 159 13.41 -8.81 -24.79
C ASP A 159 12.04 -9.45 -25.07
N ALA A 160 11.40 -10.06 -24.05
CA ALA A 160 10.04 -10.56 -24.11
C ALA A 160 9.36 -10.41 -22.71
N PRO A 161 9.01 -9.17 -22.30
CA PRO A 161 8.31 -8.94 -21.04
C PRO A 161 6.92 -9.59 -21.02
N VAL A 162 6.39 -9.83 -19.82
CA VAL A 162 5.03 -10.36 -19.61
C VAL A 162 4.00 -9.45 -20.27
N GLY A 163 2.98 -10.06 -20.89
CA GLY A 163 1.94 -9.34 -21.62
C GLY A 163 1.04 -8.47 -20.73
N GLU A 164 0.33 -7.55 -21.38
CA GLU A 164 -0.72 -6.75 -20.75
C GLU A 164 -2.04 -7.55 -20.73
N ALA A 165 -2.78 -7.44 -19.64
CA ALA A 165 -4.06 -8.12 -19.43
C ALA A 165 -5.26 -7.17 -19.64
N GLU A 166 -6.44 -7.72 -19.92
CA GLU A 166 -7.71 -6.96 -19.99
C GLU A 166 -8.08 -6.31 -18.64
N THR A 167 -7.54 -6.82 -17.53
CA THR A 167 -7.82 -6.32 -16.17
C THR A 167 -7.00 -5.05 -15.88
N PRO A 168 -7.63 -3.92 -15.46
CA PRO A 168 -6.91 -2.69 -15.10
C PRO A 168 -5.87 -2.88 -13.97
N ALA A 169 -4.77 -2.13 -14.03
CA ALA A 169 -3.64 -2.25 -13.10
C ALA A 169 -4.03 -2.04 -11.63
N GLY A 170 -5.06 -1.23 -11.35
CA GLY A 170 -5.60 -0.99 -10.01
C GLY A 170 -6.09 -2.26 -9.31
N TYR A 171 -6.55 -3.29 -10.03
CA TYR A 171 -7.01 -4.54 -9.40
C TYR A 171 -5.87 -5.37 -8.80
N GLY A 172 -4.63 -5.22 -9.27
CA GLY A 172 -3.45 -5.80 -8.61
C GLY A 172 -3.22 -5.20 -7.21
N ILE A 173 -3.43 -3.89 -7.08
CA ILE A 173 -3.34 -3.16 -5.81
C ILE A 173 -4.57 -3.44 -4.93
N PHE A 174 -5.76 -3.59 -5.50
CA PHE A 174 -6.96 -4.01 -4.77
C PHE A 174 -6.82 -5.43 -4.20
N GLY A 175 -6.23 -6.37 -4.96
CA GLY A 175 -5.89 -7.70 -4.43
C GLY A 175 -4.94 -7.66 -3.23
N GLN A 176 -3.95 -6.76 -3.25
CA GLN A 176 -3.08 -6.50 -2.09
C GLN A 176 -3.89 -5.94 -0.90
N PHE A 177 -4.80 -4.99 -1.14
CA PHE A 177 -5.65 -4.41 -0.10
C PHE A 177 -6.58 -5.46 0.55
N VAL A 178 -7.17 -6.36 -0.24
CA VAL A 178 -7.99 -7.48 0.24
C VAL A 178 -7.18 -8.49 1.06
N ASP A 179 -5.93 -8.83 0.68
CA ASP A 179 -5.05 -9.65 1.53
C ASP A 179 -4.79 -8.96 2.88
N HIS A 180 -4.58 -7.64 2.85
CA HIS A 180 -4.27 -6.89 4.06
C HIS A 180 -5.42 -6.93 5.06
N ASP A 181 -6.66 -6.79 4.58
CA ASP A 181 -7.86 -6.87 5.40
C ASP A 181 -8.00 -8.23 6.10
N ILE A 182 -7.96 -9.33 5.35
CA ILE A 182 -8.26 -10.66 5.91
C ILE A 182 -7.09 -11.29 6.70
N THR A 183 -5.84 -10.89 6.45
CA THR A 183 -4.66 -11.56 7.04
C THR A 183 -4.04 -10.89 8.27
N PHE A 184 -4.41 -9.65 8.63
CA PHE A 184 -3.67 -8.86 9.65
C PHE A 184 -3.92 -9.29 11.11
N ASP A 185 -2.95 -9.95 11.78
CA ASP A 185 -3.07 -10.34 13.19
C ASP A 185 -2.21 -9.45 14.12
N PRO A 186 -2.81 -8.44 14.79
CA PRO A 186 -2.10 -7.59 15.74
C PRO A 186 -1.94 -8.20 17.14
N THR A 187 -2.57 -9.34 17.46
CA THR A 187 -2.70 -9.79 18.86
C THR A 187 -1.36 -10.19 19.46
N SER A 188 -1.05 -9.73 20.67
CA SER A 188 0.23 -10.05 21.32
C SER A 188 0.15 -11.28 22.22
N ASP A 189 1.29 -11.97 22.36
CA ASP A 189 1.44 -13.16 23.20
C ASP A 189 1.24 -12.87 24.71
N ILE A 190 1.28 -11.58 25.09
CA ILE A 190 1.07 -11.10 26.46
C ILE A 190 -0.43 -10.95 26.74
N ASP A 191 -1.20 -10.39 25.79
CA ASP A 191 -2.66 -10.25 25.91
C ASP A 191 -3.32 -11.63 26.04
N ARG A 192 -2.80 -12.58 25.26
CA ARG A 192 -3.18 -14.01 25.23
C ARG A 192 -3.03 -14.74 26.58
N ARG A 193 -2.25 -14.21 27.53
CA ARG A 193 -2.04 -14.79 28.87
C ARG A 193 -2.79 -14.10 30.00
N ASN A 194 -3.18 -12.85 29.81
CA ASN A 194 -3.71 -12.01 30.89
C ASN A 194 -5.25 -11.97 30.93
N ASP A 195 -5.94 -12.23 29.82
CA ASP A 195 -7.41 -12.17 29.79
C ASP A 195 -8.08 -13.39 29.13
N PRO A 196 -8.66 -14.31 29.92
CA PRO A 196 -9.50 -15.41 29.41
C PRO A 196 -10.84 -14.97 28.80
N ALA A 197 -11.27 -13.71 28.95
CA ALA A 197 -12.43 -13.14 28.27
C ALA A 197 -12.06 -12.54 26.90
N ALA A 198 -10.82 -12.09 26.71
CA ALA A 198 -10.27 -11.74 25.39
C ALA A 198 -10.27 -12.93 24.41
N LEU A 199 -10.41 -14.18 24.91
CA LEU A 199 -10.71 -15.36 24.09
C LEU A 199 -12.02 -15.25 23.28
N ARG A 200 -12.88 -14.26 23.56
CA ARG A 200 -14.14 -14.00 22.83
C ARG A 200 -14.08 -12.81 21.88
N ASN A 201 -12.99 -12.04 21.87
CA ASN A 201 -12.90 -10.77 21.12
C ASN A 201 -11.75 -10.82 20.10
N PHE A 202 -11.63 -11.94 19.39
CA PHE A 202 -10.68 -12.11 18.30
C PHE A 202 -11.30 -11.63 16.98
N ARG A 203 -10.48 -10.95 16.18
CA ARG A 203 -10.82 -10.62 14.78
C ARG A 203 -10.87 -11.91 13.98
N THR A 204 -12.07 -12.39 13.65
CA THR A 204 -12.29 -13.42 12.63
C THR A 204 -11.65 -12.95 11.32
N PRO A 205 -11.08 -13.83 10.47
CA PRO A 205 -10.82 -13.44 9.09
C PRO A 205 -12.17 -13.13 8.43
N ALA A 206 -12.40 -11.87 8.07
CA ALA A 206 -13.63 -11.37 7.46
C ALA A 206 -13.28 -10.21 6.52
N LEU A 207 -14.16 -9.92 5.56
CA LEU A 207 -14.04 -8.75 4.69
C LEU A 207 -14.86 -7.60 5.31
N ASP A 208 -14.41 -7.13 6.47
CA ASP A 208 -15.10 -6.17 7.34
C ASP A 208 -14.43 -4.79 7.37
N LEU A 209 -13.39 -4.57 6.56
CA LEU A 209 -12.60 -3.35 6.53
C LEU A 209 -11.99 -3.00 7.91
N ASP A 210 -11.55 -4.00 8.69
CA ASP A 210 -10.76 -3.79 9.91
C ASP A 210 -9.47 -2.98 9.63
N SER A 211 -8.92 -3.09 8.41
CA SER A 211 -7.82 -2.26 7.90
C SER A 211 -8.17 -0.76 7.81
N LEU A 212 -9.46 -0.41 7.74
CA LEU A 212 -9.99 0.96 7.73
C LEU A 212 -10.54 1.38 9.10
N TYR A 213 -11.43 0.58 9.69
CA TYR A 213 -12.21 0.95 10.88
C TYR A 213 -11.63 0.49 12.21
N ARG A 214 -10.65 -0.41 12.20
CA ARG A 214 -10.29 -1.25 13.34
C ARG A 214 -11.56 -1.93 13.91
N THR A 215 -11.60 -2.18 15.21
CA THR A 215 -12.73 -2.81 15.90
C THR A 215 -13.96 -1.89 15.96
N ASN A 216 -13.78 -0.60 16.24
CA ASN A 216 -14.79 0.48 16.19
C ASN A 216 -14.16 1.85 16.56
N ALA A 217 -14.97 2.92 16.49
CA ALA A 217 -14.55 4.29 16.85
C ALA A 217 -14.13 4.46 18.33
N GLU A 218 -14.73 3.72 19.27
CA GLU A 218 -14.35 3.78 20.69
C GLU A 218 -12.95 3.17 20.94
N ALA A 219 -12.60 2.10 20.22
CA ALA A 219 -11.34 1.40 20.34
C ALA A 219 -10.19 2.06 19.55
N ALA A 220 -10.51 2.79 18.49
CA ALA A 220 -9.56 3.50 17.64
C ALA A 220 -9.97 4.96 17.36
N PRO A 221 -10.17 5.79 18.41
CA PRO A 221 -10.66 7.16 18.23
C PRO A 221 -9.70 8.02 17.41
N PHE A 222 -8.40 7.71 17.42
CA PHE A 222 -7.37 8.39 16.63
C PHE A 222 -7.55 8.29 15.10
N LEU A 223 -8.53 7.50 14.62
CA LEU A 223 -8.90 7.41 13.20
C LEU A 223 -10.01 8.40 12.81
N TYR A 224 -10.72 9.00 13.77
CA TYR A 224 -11.94 9.79 13.55
C TYR A 224 -11.72 11.30 13.83
N ASP A 225 -12.50 12.16 13.17
CA ASP A 225 -12.39 13.61 13.26
C ASP A 225 -13.18 14.18 14.45
N HIS A 226 -12.52 14.31 15.61
CA HIS A 226 -13.12 14.86 16.84
C HIS A 226 -13.23 16.39 16.85
N GLU A 227 -12.72 17.10 15.84
CA GLU A 227 -12.82 18.56 15.77
C GLU A 227 -14.05 19.01 14.97
N ARG A 228 -14.42 18.26 13.92
CA ARG A 228 -15.45 18.64 12.94
C ARG A 228 -16.64 17.71 12.95
N ASP A 229 -16.39 16.41 12.82
CA ASP A 229 -17.44 15.40 12.70
C ASP A 229 -16.95 14.01 13.12
N GLU A 230 -17.28 13.60 14.35
CA GLU A 230 -16.88 12.30 14.94
C GLU A 230 -17.36 11.07 14.12
N ARG A 231 -18.25 11.25 13.14
CA ARG A 231 -18.70 10.20 12.21
C ARG A 231 -17.72 10.01 11.03
N LYS A 232 -16.84 10.97 10.75
CA LYS A 232 -15.88 10.95 9.65
C LYS A 232 -14.50 10.46 10.12
N LEU A 233 -13.77 9.86 9.18
CA LEU A 233 -12.39 9.42 9.33
C LEU A 233 -11.43 10.56 8.96
N LEU A 234 -10.28 10.63 9.63
CA LEU A 234 -9.25 11.65 9.42
C LEU A 234 -8.50 11.47 8.09
N THR A 235 -8.30 12.58 7.40
CA THR A 235 -7.53 12.69 6.16
C THR A 235 -6.40 13.70 6.31
N GLY A 236 -5.26 13.43 5.68
CA GLY A 236 -4.14 14.36 5.57
C GLY A 236 -4.14 15.17 4.27
N GLU A 237 -2.99 15.79 4.02
CA GLU A 237 -2.63 16.50 2.78
C GLU A 237 -1.34 15.90 2.25
N ALA A 238 -1.26 15.70 0.93
CA ALA A 238 -0.01 15.37 0.26
C ALA A 238 1.04 16.48 0.51
N GLY A 239 2.30 16.10 0.69
CA GLY A 239 3.41 17.04 0.80
C GLY A 239 3.68 17.79 -0.51
N ALA A 240 4.54 18.80 -0.49
CA ALA A 240 5.04 19.42 -1.72
C ALA A 240 5.87 18.40 -2.56
N PRO A 241 6.00 18.59 -3.88
CA PRO A 241 6.76 17.68 -4.75
C PRO A 241 8.24 17.55 -4.34
N ASP A 242 8.78 16.33 -4.37
CA ASP A 242 10.18 16.05 -3.99
C ASP A 242 11.23 16.81 -4.82
N ALA A 243 10.87 17.19 -6.04
CA ALA A 243 11.80 17.64 -7.09
C ALA A 243 11.74 19.15 -7.39
N ALA A 244 11.02 19.94 -6.59
CA ALA A 244 10.80 21.35 -6.86
C ALA A 244 12.01 22.23 -6.47
N GLU A 245 12.93 22.45 -7.41
CA GLU A 245 13.96 23.51 -7.30
C GLU A 245 13.30 24.90 -7.29
N GLY A 246 12.99 25.40 -6.10
CA GLY A 246 12.29 26.68 -5.89
C GLY A 246 11.00 26.60 -5.08
N GLY A 247 10.64 25.42 -4.56
CA GLY A 247 9.48 25.23 -3.70
C GLY A 247 8.20 24.79 -4.43
N GLY A 248 7.19 24.37 -3.66
CA GLY A 248 5.95 23.83 -4.21
C GLY A 248 4.79 23.75 -3.21
N LEU A 249 3.62 23.37 -3.72
CA LEU A 249 2.38 23.30 -2.95
C LEU A 249 2.10 21.89 -2.42
N SER A 250 1.63 21.83 -1.18
CA SER A 250 0.93 20.66 -0.65
C SER A 250 -0.31 20.33 -1.49
N GLY A 251 -0.75 19.08 -1.42
CA GLY A 251 -2.07 18.69 -1.90
C GLY A 251 -3.20 19.36 -1.11
N LEU A 252 -4.43 19.09 -1.55
CA LEU A 252 -5.66 19.50 -0.86
C LEU A 252 -5.96 18.60 0.35
N PRO A 253 -6.81 19.02 1.30
CA PRO A 253 -7.39 18.11 2.29
C PRO A 253 -7.99 16.87 1.61
N GLY A 254 -7.66 15.67 2.08
CA GLY A 254 -8.15 14.43 1.46
C GLY A 254 -7.23 13.84 0.39
N THR A 255 -6.00 14.35 0.22
CA THR A 255 -5.01 13.85 -0.79
C THR A 255 -3.87 12.98 -0.22
N ASP A 256 -3.75 12.84 1.10
CA ASP A 256 -2.93 11.80 1.72
C ASP A 256 -3.66 11.26 2.96
N LEU A 257 -3.22 10.11 3.46
CA LEU A 257 -3.62 9.59 4.77
C LEU A 257 -3.24 10.58 5.87
N GLN A 258 -4.01 10.61 6.96
CA GLN A 258 -3.57 11.37 8.15
C GLN A 258 -2.25 10.80 8.66
N ARG A 259 -1.22 11.64 8.76
CA ARG A 259 0.12 11.29 9.27
C ARG A 259 0.41 12.00 10.58
N ASN A 260 1.34 11.45 11.36
CA ASN A 260 1.95 12.18 12.48
C ASN A 260 3.15 13.02 12.03
N ASP A 261 3.69 13.84 12.93
CA ASP A 261 4.88 14.70 12.74
C ASP A 261 6.15 13.95 12.24
N GLN A 262 6.13 12.61 12.22
CA GLN A 262 7.22 11.76 11.71
C GLN A 262 6.89 11.09 10.37
N GLY A 263 5.85 11.57 9.66
CA GLY A 263 5.42 11.08 8.34
C GLY A 263 4.74 9.71 8.33
N VAL A 264 4.41 9.15 9.49
CA VAL A 264 3.82 7.80 9.60
C VAL A 264 2.29 7.90 9.52
N ALA A 265 1.67 7.13 8.62
CA ALA A 265 0.23 7.07 8.48
C ALA A 265 -0.47 6.50 9.74
N LEU A 266 -1.61 7.08 10.10
CA LEU A 266 -2.45 6.67 11.22
C LEU A 266 -3.60 5.79 10.69
N ILE A 267 -3.33 4.48 10.53
CA ILE A 267 -4.24 3.55 9.82
C ILE A 267 -4.45 2.19 10.52
N GLY A 268 -5.47 1.45 10.07
CA GLY A 268 -5.87 0.14 10.59
C GLY A 268 -4.94 -1.01 10.21
N ASP A 269 -4.23 -0.93 9.08
CA ASP A 269 -3.10 -1.83 8.80
C ASP A 269 -1.91 -1.01 8.26
N PRO A 270 -0.75 -0.98 8.93
CA PRO A 270 0.43 -0.27 8.43
C PRO A 270 0.96 -0.80 7.09
N ARG A 271 0.52 -1.98 6.63
CA ARG A 271 0.82 -2.51 5.30
C ARG A 271 0.13 -1.72 4.17
N ASN A 272 -0.95 -0.99 4.48
CA ASN A 272 -1.59 -0.07 3.55
C ASN A 272 -0.85 1.29 3.41
N ASP A 273 0.41 1.38 3.87
CA ASP A 273 1.33 2.51 3.59
C ASP A 273 2.68 2.03 3.02
N GLU A 274 2.74 0.85 2.39
CA GLU A 274 3.99 0.29 1.83
C GLU A 274 4.42 0.95 0.52
N ASN A 275 3.45 1.29 -0.34
CA ASN A 275 3.63 2.02 -1.60
C ASN A 275 2.55 3.11 -1.71
N VAL A 276 2.77 4.12 -2.56
CA VAL A 276 1.86 5.25 -2.73
C VAL A 276 0.51 4.79 -3.30
N VAL A 277 0.49 3.81 -4.19
CA VAL A 277 -0.77 3.37 -4.83
C VAL A 277 -1.69 2.67 -3.82
N VAL A 278 -1.16 1.83 -2.93
CA VAL A 278 -1.97 1.20 -1.86
C VAL A 278 -2.35 2.20 -0.75
N SER A 279 -1.54 3.21 -0.47
CA SER A 279 -1.88 4.25 0.51
C SER A 279 -2.97 5.20 -0.01
N GLN A 280 -2.92 5.52 -1.29
CA GLN A 280 -3.98 6.27 -1.98
C GLN A 280 -5.27 5.44 -2.14
N LEU A 281 -5.19 4.10 -2.17
CA LEU A 281 -6.37 3.23 -2.18
C LEU A 281 -7.04 3.17 -0.80
N GLN A 282 -6.24 3.03 0.26
CA GLN A 282 -6.72 3.19 1.65
C GLN A 282 -7.38 4.57 1.84
N LEU A 283 -6.80 5.62 1.28
CA LEU A 283 -7.36 6.97 1.31
C LEU A 283 -8.67 7.07 0.52
N ALA A 284 -8.77 6.43 -0.65
CA ALA A 284 -10.02 6.36 -1.40
C ALA A 284 -11.15 5.71 -0.56
N PHE A 285 -10.87 4.65 0.20
CA PHE A 285 -11.84 4.06 1.14
C PHE A 285 -12.16 4.97 2.35
N VAL A 286 -11.21 5.75 2.85
CA VAL A 286 -11.44 6.80 3.88
C VAL A 286 -12.37 7.89 3.33
N ASN A 287 -12.08 8.41 2.14
CA ASN A 287 -12.87 9.44 1.47
C ASN A 287 -14.26 8.92 1.08
N PHE A 288 -14.37 7.65 0.64
CA PHE A 288 -15.63 6.97 0.36
C PHE A 288 -16.53 6.93 1.60
N HIS A 289 -16.00 6.49 2.75
CA HIS A 289 -16.74 6.53 4.03
C HIS A 289 -17.21 7.95 4.38
N ASN A 290 -16.32 8.94 4.26
CA ASN A 290 -16.66 10.35 4.54
C ASN A 290 -17.77 10.88 3.62
N ARG A 291 -17.74 10.53 2.32
CA ARG A 291 -18.78 10.87 1.34
C ARG A 291 -20.09 10.15 1.63
N VAL A 292 -20.05 8.88 2.06
CA VAL A 292 -21.25 8.14 2.49
C VAL A 292 -21.89 8.81 3.71
N VAL A 293 -21.11 9.26 4.70
CA VAL A 293 -21.63 10.04 5.84
C VAL A 293 -22.36 11.31 5.38
N ASP A 294 -21.81 12.05 4.40
CA ASP A 294 -22.49 13.24 3.84
C ASP A 294 -23.75 12.89 3.06
N HIS A 295 -23.70 11.82 2.26
CA HIS A 295 -24.85 11.33 1.49
C HIS A 295 -26.01 10.92 2.40
N LEU A 296 -25.74 10.17 3.46
CA LEU A 296 -26.71 9.75 4.49
C LEU A 296 -27.26 10.91 5.33
N ARG A 297 -26.57 12.06 5.37
CA ARG A 297 -27.08 13.30 5.98
C ARG A 297 -27.94 14.14 5.03
N GLY A 298 -28.01 13.76 3.76
CA GLY A 298 -28.71 14.48 2.69
C GLY A 298 -29.48 13.54 1.76
N PRO A 299 -29.11 13.39 0.47
CA PRO A 299 -29.90 12.65 -0.52
C PRO A 299 -30.19 11.17 -0.19
N GLY A 300 -29.32 10.53 0.59
CA GLY A 300 -29.42 9.13 1.00
C GLY A 300 -29.99 8.91 2.40
N ALA A 301 -30.64 9.91 3.02
CA ALA A 301 -31.16 9.79 4.39
C ALA A 301 -32.10 8.59 4.61
N ASP A 302 -32.83 8.16 3.58
CA ASP A 302 -33.72 6.99 3.61
C ASP A 302 -32.97 5.64 3.65
N LEU A 303 -31.63 5.62 3.53
CA LEU A 303 -30.79 4.42 3.65
C LEU A 303 -30.33 4.13 5.10
N VAL A 304 -30.61 5.04 6.04
CA VAL A 304 -30.36 4.85 7.48
C VAL A 304 -31.54 4.10 8.11
N GLU A 305 -31.26 2.99 8.79
CA GLU A 305 -32.31 2.12 9.33
C GLU A 305 -32.93 2.65 10.65
N ASP A 306 -34.13 2.17 10.99
CA ASP A 306 -34.87 2.57 12.19
C ASP A 306 -34.08 2.25 13.48
N GLY A 307 -33.49 3.28 14.08
CA GLY A 307 -32.69 3.18 15.30
C GLY A 307 -31.18 3.04 15.07
N GLU A 308 -30.73 3.08 13.81
CA GLU A 308 -29.33 3.12 13.41
C GLU A 308 -28.80 4.57 13.41
N SER A 309 -27.52 4.77 13.79
CA SER A 309 -26.85 6.06 13.60
C SER A 309 -26.24 6.20 12.21
N VAL A 310 -26.02 7.43 11.76
CA VAL A 310 -25.34 7.72 10.47
C VAL A 310 -23.97 7.05 10.36
N LEU A 311 -23.23 6.89 11.47
CA LEU A 311 -21.94 6.20 11.48
C LEU A 311 -22.11 4.69 11.24
N GLU A 312 -23.06 4.05 11.93
CA GLU A 312 -23.35 2.63 11.75
C GLU A 312 -23.82 2.34 10.32
N ALA A 313 -24.75 3.16 9.81
CA ALA A 313 -25.23 3.09 8.43
C ALA A 313 -24.10 3.28 7.41
N ALA A 314 -23.20 4.25 7.63
CA ALA A 314 -22.05 4.46 6.76
C ALA A 314 -21.10 3.26 6.75
N GLN A 315 -20.75 2.72 7.92
CA GLN A 315 -19.89 1.55 8.00
C GLN A 315 -20.54 0.30 7.38
N ARG A 316 -21.85 0.09 7.60
CA ARG A 316 -22.62 -1.00 6.99
C ARG A 316 -22.58 -0.93 5.46
N LEU A 317 -22.97 0.22 4.90
CA LEU A 317 -23.00 0.40 3.45
C LEU A 317 -21.60 0.31 2.84
N VAL A 318 -20.58 0.90 3.45
CA VAL A 318 -19.19 0.82 2.94
C VAL A 318 -18.69 -0.63 2.93
N ARG A 319 -18.92 -1.41 3.99
CA ARG A 319 -18.60 -2.84 4.03
C ARG A 319 -19.36 -3.63 2.96
N TRP A 320 -20.67 -3.40 2.81
CA TRP A 320 -21.48 -4.12 1.81
C TRP A 320 -21.04 -3.81 0.37
N HIS A 321 -20.72 -2.56 0.03
CA HIS A 321 -20.22 -2.19 -1.29
C HIS A 321 -18.81 -2.75 -1.55
N TYR A 322 -17.93 -2.78 -0.54
CA TYR A 322 -16.63 -3.45 -0.63
C TYR A 322 -16.77 -4.97 -0.87
N GLN A 323 -17.60 -5.64 -0.07
CA GLN A 323 -17.89 -7.07 -0.22
C GLN A 323 -18.51 -7.40 -1.59
N TRP A 324 -19.40 -6.53 -2.08
CA TRP A 324 -19.97 -6.62 -3.42
C TRP A 324 -18.88 -6.52 -4.49
N VAL A 325 -18.03 -5.49 -4.46
CA VAL A 325 -16.93 -5.31 -5.41
C VAL A 325 -15.96 -6.50 -5.35
N VAL A 326 -15.67 -7.05 -4.18
CA VAL A 326 -14.85 -8.28 -4.06
C VAL A 326 -15.51 -9.47 -4.79
N ARG A 327 -16.81 -9.72 -4.59
CA ARG A 327 -17.51 -10.89 -5.17
C ARG A 327 -17.89 -10.73 -6.64
N HIS A 328 -18.32 -9.54 -7.06
CA HIS A 328 -18.97 -9.30 -8.36
C HIS A 328 -18.12 -8.53 -9.38
N ASP A 329 -16.99 -7.94 -8.97
CA ASP A 329 -16.10 -7.16 -9.85
C ASP A 329 -14.67 -7.71 -9.83
N PHE A 330 -14.04 -7.86 -8.65
CA PHE A 330 -12.70 -8.42 -8.51
C PHE A 330 -12.62 -9.92 -8.85
N LEU A 331 -13.43 -10.78 -8.22
CA LEU A 331 -13.42 -12.22 -8.56
C LEU A 331 -13.71 -12.47 -10.05
N PRO A 332 -14.70 -11.83 -10.71
CA PRO A 332 -14.94 -11.94 -12.15
C PRO A 332 -13.91 -11.26 -13.06
N ARG A 333 -12.87 -10.63 -12.52
CA ARG A 333 -11.65 -10.24 -13.26
C ARG A 333 -10.52 -11.25 -13.06
N ILE A 334 -10.31 -11.71 -11.83
CA ILE A 334 -9.17 -12.57 -11.46
C ILE A 334 -9.39 -14.07 -11.74
N CYS A 335 -10.60 -14.59 -11.56
CA CYS A 335 -10.87 -16.04 -11.63
C CYS A 335 -11.47 -16.48 -12.96
N ASP A 336 -11.30 -17.75 -13.30
CA ASP A 336 -12.02 -18.46 -14.35
C ASP A 336 -13.53 -18.37 -14.10
N ARG A 337 -14.27 -17.85 -15.08
CA ARG A 337 -15.72 -17.68 -15.00
C ARG A 337 -16.47 -19.01 -14.84
N TYR A 338 -15.99 -20.08 -15.47
CA TYR A 338 -16.60 -21.41 -15.28
C TYR A 338 -16.46 -21.92 -13.85
N VAL A 339 -15.39 -21.52 -13.13
CA VAL A 339 -15.22 -21.86 -11.72
C VAL A 339 -16.11 -21.02 -10.81
N LEU A 340 -16.34 -19.74 -11.17
CA LEU A 340 -17.28 -18.87 -10.44
C LEU A 340 -18.74 -19.33 -10.62
N ASP A 341 -19.16 -19.54 -11.87
CA ASP A 341 -20.49 -20.07 -12.21
C ASP A 341 -20.75 -21.40 -11.48
N ASP A 342 -19.72 -22.27 -11.39
CA ASP A 342 -19.81 -23.53 -10.66
C ASP A 342 -20.01 -23.38 -9.14
N ILE A 343 -19.34 -22.40 -8.52
CA ILE A 343 -19.48 -22.13 -7.08
C ILE A 343 -20.87 -21.57 -6.79
N GLU A 344 -21.43 -20.75 -7.69
CA GLU A 344 -22.79 -20.24 -7.57
C GLU A 344 -23.84 -21.36 -7.74
N ASP A 345 -23.72 -22.18 -8.80
CA ASP A 345 -24.68 -23.25 -9.13
C ASP A 345 -24.63 -24.43 -8.14
N ARG A 346 -23.44 -24.78 -7.62
CA ARG A 346 -23.21 -26.02 -6.85
C ARG A 346 -22.71 -25.79 -5.43
N GLY A 347 -22.43 -24.55 -5.04
CA GLY A 347 -21.86 -24.18 -3.74
C GLY A 347 -20.38 -24.52 -3.61
N ARG A 348 -19.76 -23.99 -2.55
CA ARG A 348 -18.36 -24.24 -2.18
C ARG A 348 -18.13 -25.71 -1.79
N GLN A 349 -17.04 -26.31 -2.29
CA GLN A 349 -16.73 -27.73 -2.12
C GLN A 349 -15.50 -28.02 -1.24
N PHE A 350 -14.56 -27.08 -1.16
CA PHE A 350 -13.25 -27.25 -0.53
C PHE A 350 -12.95 -26.21 0.55
N PHE A 351 -13.72 -25.12 0.68
CA PHE A 351 -13.62 -24.23 1.86
C PHE A 351 -14.29 -24.84 3.11
N VAL A 352 -13.88 -24.37 4.29
CA VAL A 352 -14.34 -24.73 5.65
C VAL A 352 -15.80 -25.19 5.69
N PRO A 353 -16.08 -26.45 6.10
CA PRO A 353 -17.44 -26.99 6.16
C PRO A 353 -18.39 -26.18 7.06
N PRO A 354 -19.69 -26.06 6.71
CA PRO A 354 -20.69 -25.36 7.52
C PRO A 354 -20.67 -25.79 9.00
N GLY A 355 -20.79 -24.80 9.90
CA GLY A 355 -20.76 -25.02 11.35
C GLY A 355 -19.35 -25.16 11.96
N ARG A 356 -18.29 -24.88 11.21
CA ARG A 356 -16.93 -24.66 11.75
C ARG A 356 -16.58 -23.17 11.70
N THR A 357 -15.69 -22.75 12.60
CA THR A 357 -15.13 -21.39 12.62
C THR A 357 -14.42 -21.08 11.30
N PRO A 358 -14.75 -19.96 10.62
CA PRO A 358 -14.07 -19.55 9.39
C PRO A 358 -12.57 -19.35 9.59
N ALA A 359 -11.78 -19.85 8.65
CA ALA A 359 -10.33 -19.76 8.65
C ALA A 359 -9.80 -19.78 7.22
N ILE A 360 -8.74 -19.01 6.96
CA ILE A 360 -8.08 -18.90 5.66
C ILE A 360 -7.24 -20.17 5.41
N PRO A 361 -7.34 -20.81 4.23
CA PRO A 361 -6.41 -21.85 3.81
C PRO A 361 -4.94 -21.37 3.79
N VAL A 362 -3.99 -22.19 4.23
CA VAL A 362 -2.56 -21.88 3.99
C VAL A 362 -2.20 -22.05 2.51
N GLU A 363 -2.96 -22.83 1.77
CA GLU A 363 -2.93 -22.95 0.32
C GLU A 363 -3.32 -21.64 -0.37
N PHE A 364 -4.25 -20.87 0.22
CA PHE A 364 -4.62 -19.52 -0.23
C PHE A 364 -3.46 -18.54 0.01
N GLY A 365 -3.09 -18.30 1.27
CA GLY A 365 -2.11 -17.24 1.61
C GLY A 365 -0.64 -17.61 1.35
N GLY A 366 -0.33 -18.90 1.22
CA GLY A 366 1.00 -19.43 0.95
C GLY A 366 1.27 -19.70 -0.53
N ALA A 367 0.23 -19.84 -1.37
CA ALA A 367 0.37 -20.09 -2.80
C ALA A 367 -0.65 -19.35 -3.67
N ALA A 368 -1.93 -19.72 -3.64
CA ALA A 368 -2.88 -19.31 -4.67
C ALA A 368 -3.04 -17.78 -4.75
N TYR A 369 -3.26 -17.10 -3.62
CA TYR A 369 -3.44 -15.64 -3.56
C TYR A 369 -2.13 -14.85 -3.79
N ARG A 370 -0.99 -15.54 -3.91
CA ARG A 370 0.29 -14.92 -4.30
C ARG A 370 0.43 -14.72 -5.81
N PHE A 371 -0.66 -14.90 -6.58
CA PHE A 371 -0.74 -14.54 -7.99
C PHE A 371 -0.48 -13.05 -8.22
N GLY A 372 -0.88 -12.18 -7.28
CA GLY A 372 -0.77 -10.72 -7.42
C GLY A 372 0.66 -10.24 -7.70
N HIS A 373 1.68 -10.94 -7.21
CA HIS A 373 3.08 -10.62 -7.51
C HIS A 373 3.42 -10.69 -9.01
N SER A 374 2.70 -11.50 -9.79
CA SER A 374 2.83 -11.58 -11.25
C SER A 374 2.17 -10.39 -11.94
N MET A 375 1.02 -9.91 -11.42
CA MET A 375 0.26 -8.77 -11.99
C MET A 375 0.88 -7.39 -11.77
N ILE A 376 1.69 -7.21 -10.71
CA ILE A 376 2.27 -5.90 -10.36
C ILE A 376 3.26 -5.43 -11.43
N ARG A 377 3.09 -4.18 -11.89
CA ARG A 377 3.97 -3.48 -12.84
C ARG A 377 5.22 -2.90 -12.15
N HIS A 378 6.27 -2.66 -12.94
CA HIS A 378 7.48 -1.94 -12.48
C HIS A 378 7.22 -0.46 -12.19
N ALA A 379 6.29 0.14 -12.93
CA ALA A 379 5.90 1.53 -12.85
C ALA A 379 4.39 1.67 -13.09
N PHE A 380 3.79 2.71 -12.51
CA PHE A 380 2.38 3.03 -12.67
C PHE A 380 2.24 4.44 -13.24
N ASP A 381 1.30 4.62 -14.17
CA ASP A 381 0.91 5.92 -14.69
C ASP A 381 -0.17 6.48 -13.75
N VAL A 382 0.24 7.31 -12.79
CA VAL A 382 -0.61 7.69 -11.64
C VAL A 382 -1.44 8.95 -11.87
N ASN A 383 -1.04 9.80 -12.81
CA ASN A 383 -1.75 11.01 -13.26
C ASN A 383 -1.04 11.58 -14.52
N ASP A 384 -1.71 12.50 -15.21
CA ASP A 384 -1.19 13.15 -16.43
C ASP A 384 0.02 14.08 -16.19
N GLU A 385 0.36 14.42 -14.94
CA GLU A 385 1.44 15.37 -14.62
C GLU A 385 2.83 14.71 -14.63
N VAL A 386 2.94 13.46 -14.16
CA VAL A 386 4.23 12.79 -13.95
C VAL A 386 4.50 11.58 -14.85
N GLY A 387 3.47 11.01 -15.48
CA GLY A 387 3.57 9.80 -16.30
C GLY A 387 3.92 8.53 -15.50
N GLU A 388 4.52 7.52 -16.15
CA GLU A 388 4.92 6.27 -15.48
C GLU A 388 6.02 6.50 -14.42
N VAL A 389 5.67 6.30 -13.14
CA VAL A 389 6.59 6.39 -12.00
C VAL A 389 6.93 5.00 -11.46
N PRO A 390 8.22 4.65 -11.26
CA PRO A 390 8.63 3.36 -10.72
C PRO A 390 8.03 3.06 -9.33
N LEU A 391 7.54 1.84 -9.12
CA LEU A 391 7.01 1.37 -7.83
C LEU A 391 8.09 1.35 -6.74
N PHE A 392 9.32 1.00 -7.12
CA PHE A 392 10.50 0.97 -6.25
C PHE A 392 11.68 1.73 -6.89
N PRO A 393 12.62 2.27 -6.09
CA PRO A 393 13.83 2.90 -6.62
C PRO A 393 14.66 1.94 -7.49
N THR A 394 15.03 2.40 -8.69
CA THR A 394 15.73 1.58 -9.71
C THR A 394 17.24 1.80 -9.77
N GLY A 395 17.83 2.53 -8.81
CA GLY A 395 19.28 2.75 -8.77
C GLY A 395 19.77 3.55 -7.55
N PRO A 396 21.08 3.91 -7.50
CA PRO A 396 21.67 4.65 -6.39
C PRO A 396 21.24 6.13 -6.38
N GLY A 397 20.10 6.43 -5.77
CA GLY A 397 19.55 7.78 -5.60
C GLY A 397 18.09 7.75 -5.16
N ASP A 398 17.58 8.89 -4.69
CA ASP A 398 16.17 9.05 -4.32
C ASP A 398 15.39 9.73 -5.46
N GLY A 399 15.49 9.16 -6.67
CA GLY A 399 14.73 9.63 -7.82
C GLY A 399 13.24 9.31 -7.66
N ARG A 400 12.35 10.12 -8.26
CA ARG A 400 10.88 10.00 -8.15
C ARG A 400 10.41 8.54 -8.23
N ASN A 401 9.75 8.08 -7.17
CA ASN A 401 9.29 6.70 -7.01
C ASN A 401 8.06 6.62 -6.09
N LEU A 402 7.24 5.58 -6.26
CA LEU A 402 5.98 5.34 -5.54
C LEU A 402 6.16 4.57 -4.22
N ARG A 403 7.30 4.71 -3.55
CA ARG A 403 7.53 4.10 -2.23
C ARG A 403 6.75 4.84 -1.14
N GLY A 404 6.06 4.06 -0.29
CA GLY A 404 5.30 4.55 0.85
C GLY A 404 6.14 4.69 2.14
N GLY A 405 5.46 4.85 3.27
CA GLY A 405 6.09 5.08 4.58
C GLY A 405 6.65 6.49 4.74
N ARG A 406 6.18 7.42 3.90
CA ARG A 406 6.49 8.85 3.84
C ARG A 406 5.23 9.63 3.42
N PRO A 407 5.11 10.94 3.69
CA PRO A 407 4.11 11.79 3.06
C PRO A 407 4.11 11.62 1.55
N VAL A 408 2.94 11.45 0.95
CA VAL A 408 2.78 11.35 -0.50
C VAL A 408 3.09 12.73 -1.10
N PRO A 409 4.03 12.87 -2.06
CA PRO A 409 4.22 14.12 -2.79
C PRO A 409 2.96 14.46 -3.61
N SER A 410 2.60 15.73 -3.72
CA SER A 410 1.35 16.18 -4.37
C SER A 410 1.28 15.84 -5.86
N ASP A 411 2.43 15.80 -6.54
CA ASP A 411 2.57 15.34 -7.94
C ASP A 411 2.42 13.81 -8.09
N LEU A 412 2.38 13.05 -6.98
CA LEU A 412 2.20 11.59 -6.95
C LEU A 412 0.83 11.17 -6.38
N VAL A 413 -0.10 12.11 -6.20
CA VAL A 413 -1.51 11.80 -5.88
C VAL A 413 -2.10 11.00 -7.05
N VAL A 414 -2.80 9.91 -6.74
CA VAL A 414 -3.29 8.97 -7.75
C VAL A 414 -4.65 9.42 -8.27
N ASP A 415 -4.71 9.67 -9.58
CA ASP A 415 -5.97 9.69 -10.32
C ASP A 415 -6.38 8.25 -10.63
N TRP A 416 -7.46 7.80 -10.00
CA TRP A 416 -7.94 6.43 -10.15
C TRP A 416 -8.50 6.12 -11.53
N SER A 417 -8.87 7.12 -12.34
CA SER A 417 -9.28 6.90 -13.74
C SER A 417 -8.13 6.36 -14.60
N ARG A 418 -6.88 6.70 -14.29
CA ARG A 418 -5.70 6.16 -14.98
C ARG A 418 -5.47 4.67 -14.71
N LEU A 419 -5.98 4.14 -13.58
CA LEU A 419 -5.68 2.78 -13.11
C LEU A 419 -6.91 1.85 -13.04
N LEU A 420 -8.12 2.38 -13.26
CA LEU A 420 -9.40 1.66 -13.24
C LEU A 420 -10.26 2.10 -14.43
N ASP A 421 -10.96 1.14 -15.02
CA ASP A 421 -11.92 1.40 -16.11
C ASP A 421 -13.14 2.18 -15.60
N ALA A 422 -13.29 3.44 -16.04
CA ALA A 422 -14.45 4.28 -15.76
C ALA A 422 -15.60 4.12 -16.79
N GLY A 423 -15.45 3.19 -17.74
CA GLY A 423 -16.39 2.92 -18.83
C GLY A 423 -16.04 3.59 -20.17
N ASP A 424 -14.89 4.27 -20.25
CA ASP A 424 -14.30 4.83 -21.47
C ASP A 424 -13.23 3.91 -22.10
N GLY A 425 -12.65 3.00 -21.32
CA GLY A 425 -11.57 2.11 -21.73
C GLY A 425 -10.17 2.75 -21.76
N ASP A 426 -9.97 3.92 -21.16
CA ASP A 426 -8.65 4.59 -21.08
C ASP A 426 -8.00 4.39 -19.70
N PHE A 427 -7.43 3.20 -19.48
CA PHE A 427 -6.76 2.83 -18.24
C PHE A 427 -5.44 2.08 -18.51
N GLN A 428 -4.49 2.16 -17.56
CA GLN A 428 -3.27 1.35 -17.60
C GLN A 428 -3.64 -0.13 -17.33
N PRO A 429 -3.36 -1.08 -18.25
CA PRO A 429 -3.65 -2.49 -18.04
C PRO A 429 -2.69 -3.13 -17.02
N GLY A 430 -3.15 -4.15 -16.29
CA GLY A 430 -2.30 -4.98 -15.44
C GLY A 430 -1.36 -5.87 -16.25
N ARG A 431 -0.40 -6.53 -15.59
CA ARG A 431 0.35 -7.65 -16.20
C ARG A 431 -0.47 -8.94 -16.09
N LYS A 432 -0.30 -9.82 -17.08
CA LYS A 432 -0.84 -11.19 -17.06
C LYS A 432 -0.34 -12.01 -15.87
N ILE A 433 -1.16 -12.96 -15.44
CA ILE A 433 -0.83 -13.95 -14.40
C ILE A 433 -0.03 -15.08 -15.05
N GLU A 434 1.28 -14.91 -15.07
CA GLU A 434 2.25 -15.86 -15.64
C GLU A 434 3.25 -16.35 -14.57
N PRO A 435 3.97 -17.46 -14.78
CA PRO A 435 5.04 -17.94 -13.89
C PRO A 435 6.30 -17.06 -13.88
N LEU A 436 6.19 -15.80 -14.33
CA LEU A 436 7.24 -14.82 -14.49
C LEU A 436 6.98 -13.58 -13.63
N LEU A 437 8.04 -13.03 -13.02
CA LEU A 437 8.02 -11.84 -12.20
C LEU A 437 8.93 -10.75 -12.76
N ALA A 438 8.58 -9.51 -12.47
CA ALA A 438 9.39 -8.32 -12.69
C ALA A 438 10.81 -8.43 -12.07
N PRO A 439 11.92 -8.16 -12.80
CA PRO A 439 13.29 -8.12 -12.27
C PRO A 439 13.48 -7.37 -10.94
N THR A 440 12.75 -6.27 -10.71
CA THR A 440 12.80 -5.49 -9.46
C THR A 440 12.38 -6.29 -8.22
N LEU A 441 11.64 -7.40 -8.39
CA LEU A 441 11.23 -8.31 -7.32
C LEU A 441 12.30 -9.37 -6.97
N PHE A 442 13.42 -9.41 -7.70
CA PHE A 442 14.55 -10.31 -7.41
C PHE A 442 15.67 -9.64 -6.58
N GLU A 443 15.68 -8.31 -6.53
CA GLU A 443 16.70 -7.48 -5.87
C GLU A 443 16.06 -6.54 -4.83
N LEU A 444 15.20 -7.09 -3.96
CA LEU A 444 14.48 -6.29 -2.97
C LEU A 444 15.46 -5.58 -1.99
N PRO A 445 15.35 -4.25 -1.77
CA PRO A 445 16.32 -3.45 -1.01
C PRO A 445 16.18 -3.59 0.53
N PHE A 446 15.90 -4.80 1.01
CA PHE A 446 15.60 -5.11 2.42
C PHE A 446 16.32 -6.40 2.82
N GLY A 447 17.04 -6.35 3.96
CA GLY A 447 17.91 -7.45 4.41
C GLY A 447 17.20 -8.80 4.56
N GLY A 448 17.90 -9.86 4.15
CA GLY A 448 17.38 -11.23 4.05
C GLY A 448 17.60 -11.79 2.64
N GLU A 449 16.77 -12.75 2.24
CA GLU A 449 16.72 -13.26 0.87
C GLU A 449 16.26 -12.14 -0.08
N PRO A 450 17.03 -11.70 -1.10
CA PRO A 450 16.61 -10.59 -1.98
C PRO A 450 15.47 -10.98 -2.94
N SER A 451 15.36 -12.25 -3.33
CA SER A 451 14.33 -12.69 -4.29
C SER A 451 12.97 -12.99 -3.64
N LEU A 452 11.94 -12.31 -4.12
CA LEU A 452 10.55 -12.57 -3.75
C LEU A 452 10.09 -13.98 -4.16
N ALA A 453 10.52 -14.47 -5.32
CA ALA A 453 10.19 -15.82 -5.76
C ALA A 453 10.80 -16.88 -4.82
N VAL A 454 12.06 -16.70 -4.40
CA VAL A 454 12.68 -17.61 -3.41
C VAL A 454 11.99 -17.52 -2.05
N ARG A 455 11.57 -16.33 -1.61
CA ARG A 455 10.75 -16.16 -0.39
C ARG A 455 9.43 -16.95 -0.50
N ASN A 456 8.70 -16.82 -1.60
CA ASN A 456 7.43 -17.50 -1.83
C ASN A 456 7.59 -19.03 -1.91
N LEU A 457 8.61 -19.53 -2.61
CA LEU A 457 8.88 -20.96 -2.73
C LEU A 457 9.22 -21.61 -1.37
N ARG A 458 10.12 -20.98 -0.59
CA ARG A 458 10.41 -21.39 0.79
C ARG A 458 9.20 -21.30 1.70
N ARG A 459 8.34 -20.31 1.49
CA ARG A 459 7.10 -20.13 2.25
C ARG A 459 6.17 -21.33 2.04
N GLY A 460 6.00 -21.78 0.79
CA GLY A 460 5.23 -22.97 0.48
C GLY A 460 5.80 -24.24 1.12
N GLU A 461 7.12 -24.44 1.03
CA GLU A 461 7.81 -25.56 1.67
C GLU A 461 7.66 -25.55 3.21
N ALA A 462 7.87 -24.41 3.85
CA ALA A 462 7.75 -24.26 5.31
C ALA A 462 6.30 -24.42 5.83
N LEU A 463 5.29 -24.24 4.97
CA LEU A 463 3.89 -24.50 5.27
C LEU A 463 3.47 -25.95 4.99
N GLY A 464 4.36 -26.76 4.42
CA GLY A 464 4.08 -28.13 4.00
C GLY A 464 3.09 -28.20 2.84
N LEU A 465 3.08 -27.22 1.93
CA LEU A 465 2.13 -27.21 0.82
C LEU A 465 2.37 -28.40 -0.13
N PRO A 466 1.31 -29.08 -0.60
CA PRO A 466 1.41 -30.16 -1.59
C PRO A 466 1.80 -29.63 -2.98
N SER A 467 1.98 -30.54 -3.94
CA SER A 467 2.15 -30.13 -5.34
C SER A 467 0.85 -29.56 -5.91
N GLY A 468 0.96 -28.70 -6.92
CA GLY A 468 -0.24 -28.24 -7.62
C GLY A 468 -1.00 -29.36 -8.33
N GLN A 469 -0.27 -30.38 -8.79
CA GLN A 469 -0.83 -31.57 -9.44
C GLN A 469 -1.64 -32.44 -8.47
N ASP A 470 -1.17 -32.62 -7.23
CA ASP A 470 -1.91 -33.34 -6.18
C ASP A 470 -3.19 -32.60 -5.79
N VAL A 471 -3.14 -31.26 -5.69
CA VAL A 471 -4.33 -30.43 -5.43
C VAL A 471 -5.32 -30.51 -6.59
N ALA A 472 -4.86 -30.45 -7.84
CA ALA A 472 -5.70 -30.63 -9.02
C ALA A 472 -6.43 -31.98 -8.99
N ALA A 473 -5.69 -33.08 -8.77
CA ALA A 473 -6.25 -34.42 -8.65
C ALA A 473 -7.25 -34.52 -7.48
N ARG A 474 -6.96 -33.86 -6.37
CA ARG A 474 -7.82 -33.82 -5.17
C ARG A 474 -9.10 -32.99 -5.36
N MET A 475 -9.09 -32.02 -6.27
CA MET A 475 -10.28 -31.31 -6.74
C MET A 475 -11.08 -32.08 -7.80
N GLY A 476 -10.52 -33.17 -8.34
CA GLY A 476 -11.13 -33.94 -9.43
C GLY A 476 -10.81 -33.40 -10.83
N ASN A 477 -9.83 -32.48 -10.94
CA ASN A 477 -9.32 -31.97 -12.20
C ASN A 477 -8.26 -32.93 -12.76
N ASP A 478 -8.13 -33.00 -14.09
CA ASP A 478 -6.99 -33.66 -14.74
C ASP A 478 -5.73 -32.79 -14.54
N PRO A 479 -4.68 -33.26 -13.82
CA PRO A 479 -3.53 -32.41 -13.48
C PRO A 479 -2.67 -32.03 -14.69
N ILE A 480 -2.30 -30.74 -14.80
CA ILE A 480 -1.31 -30.31 -15.80
C ILE A 480 0.09 -30.74 -15.32
N ARG A 481 0.72 -31.66 -16.04
CA ARG A 481 2.10 -32.07 -15.72
C ARG A 481 3.09 -31.03 -16.23
N ASN A 482 4.25 -30.91 -15.56
CA ASN A 482 5.29 -29.95 -15.93
C ASN A 482 5.71 -30.01 -17.41
N GLU A 483 5.68 -31.19 -18.05
CA GLU A 483 6.08 -31.29 -19.47
C GLU A 483 5.09 -30.59 -20.42
N ALA A 484 3.86 -30.32 -19.99
CA ALA A 484 2.83 -29.64 -20.76
C ALA A 484 2.98 -28.10 -20.75
N PHE A 485 3.64 -27.53 -19.73
CA PHE A 485 4.00 -26.10 -19.71
C PHE A 485 5.09 -25.73 -20.73
N GLY A 486 5.65 -26.72 -21.44
CA GLY A 486 6.64 -26.52 -22.49
C GLY A 486 8.07 -26.84 -22.05
N HIS A 487 8.92 -27.17 -23.03
CA HIS A 487 10.29 -27.62 -22.76
C HIS A 487 11.13 -26.54 -22.07
N ASP A 488 10.95 -25.28 -22.48
CA ASP A 488 11.73 -24.13 -22.04
C ASP A 488 11.04 -23.36 -20.90
N SER A 489 10.00 -23.94 -20.28
CA SER A 489 9.37 -23.38 -19.08
C SER A 489 10.32 -23.41 -17.88
N GLY A 490 10.25 -22.39 -17.03
CA GLY A 490 11.18 -22.23 -15.91
C GLY A 490 11.24 -23.41 -14.94
N ILE A 491 10.11 -24.11 -14.71
CA ILE A 491 10.09 -25.35 -13.92
C ILE A 491 10.88 -26.47 -14.60
N MET A 492 10.73 -26.63 -15.92
CA MET A 492 11.42 -27.67 -16.68
C MET A 492 12.92 -27.39 -16.83
N GLU A 493 13.32 -26.12 -16.89
CA GLU A 493 14.73 -25.71 -16.81
C GLU A 493 15.33 -26.02 -15.43
N ALA A 494 14.70 -25.55 -14.36
CA ALA A 494 15.16 -25.80 -12.99
C ALA A 494 15.21 -27.31 -12.68
N LEU A 495 14.24 -28.09 -13.13
CA LEU A 495 14.25 -29.54 -12.98
C LEU A 495 15.39 -30.20 -13.75
N ARG A 496 15.69 -29.77 -14.99
CA ARG A 496 16.86 -30.28 -15.75
C ARG A 496 18.18 -29.95 -15.06
N ALA A 497 18.34 -28.73 -14.55
CA ALA A 497 19.55 -28.29 -13.84
C ALA A 497 19.85 -29.14 -12.59
N HIS A 498 18.82 -29.76 -11.99
CA HIS A 498 18.92 -30.63 -10.82
C HIS A 498 18.77 -32.13 -11.15
N GLU A 499 19.03 -32.55 -12.40
CA GLU A 499 18.94 -33.94 -12.90
C GLU A 499 17.55 -34.61 -12.75
N ARG A 500 16.48 -33.80 -12.65
CA ARG A 500 15.10 -34.22 -12.39
C ARG A 500 14.09 -33.79 -13.46
N GLY A 501 14.54 -33.57 -14.70
CA GLY A 501 13.71 -33.14 -15.85
C GLY A 501 12.62 -34.11 -16.32
N ALA A 502 12.27 -35.13 -15.54
CA ALA A 502 11.12 -36.03 -15.74
C ALA A 502 10.18 -36.04 -14.51
N ASP A 503 10.38 -35.11 -13.56
CA ASP A 503 9.49 -34.88 -12.43
C ASP A 503 8.22 -34.15 -12.91
N PRO A 504 7.02 -34.76 -12.77
CA PRO A 504 5.79 -34.18 -13.28
C PRO A 504 5.26 -33.01 -12.45
N ASP A 505 5.71 -32.90 -11.20
CA ASP A 505 5.05 -32.13 -10.17
C ASP A 505 5.82 -30.84 -9.83
N SER A 506 5.11 -29.81 -9.38
CA SER A 506 5.66 -28.49 -9.10
C SER A 506 5.12 -27.90 -7.79
N PRO A 507 5.83 -26.93 -7.17
CA PRO A 507 5.28 -26.19 -6.02
C PRO A 507 3.93 -25.55 -6.38
N LEU A 508 2.94 -25.65 -5.48
CA LEU A 508 1.57 -25.15 -5.72
C LEU A 508 1.52 -23.70 -6.25
N TRP A 509 2.38 -22.80 -5.75
CA TRP A 509 2.43 -21.41 -6.25
C TRP A 509 2.87 -21.31 -7.71
N TYR A 510 3.91 -22.07 -8.11
CA TYR A 510 4.34 -22.11 -9.51
C TYR A 510 3.24 -22.72 -10.39
N TYR A 511 2.63 -23.82 -9.94
CA TYR A 511 1.53 -24.47 -10.67
C TYR A 511 0.39 -23.51 -10.93
N VAL A 512 -0.08 -22.75 -9.93
CA VAL A 512 -1.20 -21.82 -10.10
C VAL A 512 -0.90 -20.72 -11.14
N LEU A 513 0.34 -20.24 -11.22
CA LEU A 513 0.77 -19.27 -12.23
C LEU A 513 0.87 -19.90 -13.64
N ALA A 514 1.46 -21.08 -13.75
CA ALA A 514 1.57 -21.79 -15.03
C ALA A 514 0.23 -22.36 -15.52
N GLU A 515 -0.71 -22.65 -14.62
CA GLU A 515 -2.10 -23.04 -14.93
C GLU A 515 -2.89 -21.85 -15.48
N ALA A 516 -2.68 -20.64 -14.96
CA ALA A 516 -3.26 -19.40 -15.48
C ALA A 516 -2.80 -19.11 -16.91
N GLU A 517 -1.49 -19.16 -17.17
CA GLU A 517 -0.91 -19.08 -18.53
C GLU A 517 -1.52 -20.16 -19.45
N PHE A 518 -1.48 -21.43 -19.03
CA PHE A 518 -1.89 -22.56 -19.88
C PHE A 518 -3.40 -22.61 -20.19
N GLN A 519 -4.26 -22.25 -19.24
CA GLN A 519 -5.73 -22.39 -19.39
C GLN A 519 -6.43 -21.10 -19.82
N GLN A 520 -5.88 -19.95 -19.45
CA GLN A 520 -6.55 -18.63 -19.55
C GLN A 520 -5.71 -17.58 -20.28
N ASP A 521 -4.61 -17.97 -20.93
CA ASP A 521 -3.65 -17.05 -21.58
C ASP A 521 -3.12 -15.99 -20.59
N GLY A 522 -3.05 -16.32 -19.30
CA GLY A 522 -2.64 -15.40 -18.23
C GLY A 522 -3.65 -14.30 -17.87
N GLU A 523 -4.79 -14.19 -18.54
CA GLU A 523 -5.82 -13.19 -18.20
C GLU A 523 -6.45 -13.43 -16.82
N ARG A 524 -6.48 -14.70 -16.39
CA ARG A 524 -7.21 -15.20 -15.21
C ARG A 524 -6.46 -16.36 -14.57
N LEU A 525 -6.72 -16.61 -13.29
CA LEU A 525 -6.34 -17.85 -12.63
C LEU A 525 -6.97 -19.05 -13.34
N GLY A 526 -6.21 -20.14 -13.46
CA GLY A 526 -6.73 -21.44 -13.90
C GLY A 526 -7.64 -22.11 -12.87
N ALA A 527 -8.04 -23.35 -13.14
CA ALA A 527 -9.05 -24.08 -12.39
C ALA A 527 -8.73 -24.25 -10.89
N VAL A 528 -7.50 -24.65 -10.53
CA VAL A 528 -7.08 -24.81 -9.13
C VAL A 528 -6.92 -23.45 -8.46
N GLY A 529 -6.24 -22.51 -9.13
CA GLY A 529 -6.04 -21.15 -8.62
C GLY A 529 -7.37 -20.47 -8.26
N SER A 530 -8.29 -20.46 -9.23
CA SER A 530 -9.64 -19.90 -9.07
C SER A 530 -10.42 -20.57 -7.96
N ARG A 531 -10.37 -21.90 -7.85
CA ARG A 531 -11.12 -22.66 -6.84
C ARG A 531 -10.68 -22.29 -5.42
N ILE A 532 -9.37 -22.18 -5.18
CA ILE A 532 -8.83 -21.80 -3.86
C ILE A 532 -9.21 -20.36 -3.52
N VAL A 533 -9.03 -19.43 -4.48
CA VAL A 533 -9.25 -18.00 -4.26
C VAL A 533 -10.73 -17.67 -4.08
N ALA A 534 -11.57 -18.08 -5.02
CA ALA A 534 -13.00 -17.77 -5.02
C ALA A 534 -13.73 -18.39 -3.83
N GLU A 535 -13.54 -19.69 -3.54
CA GLU A 535 -14.22 -20.31 -2.39
C GLU A 535 -13.72 -19.77 -1.04
N THR A 536 -12.48 -19.26 -0.98
CA THR A 536 -12.00 -18.57 0.22
C THR A 536 -12.71 -17.24 0.40
N LEU A 537 -12.66 -16.33 -0.58
CA LEU A 537 -13.27 -15.01 -0.42
C LEU A 537 -14.79 -15.08 -0.27
N ILE A 538 -15.49 -15.86 -1.12
CA ILE A 538 -16.93 -16.10 -1.01
C ILE A 538 -17.24 -16.78 0.33
N GLY A 539 -16.43 -17.76 0.76
CA GLY A 539 -16.64 -18.49 2.00
C GLY A 539 -16.42 -17.68 3.29
N LEU A 540 -15.62 -16.61 3.23
CA LEU A 540 -15.49 -15.64 4.32
C LEU A 540 -16.69 -14.68 4.35
N ILE A 541 -17.16 -14.19 3.20
CA ILE A 541 -18.37 -13.35 3.10
C ILE A 541 -19.60 -14.11 3.59
N GLU A 542 -19.86 -15.31 3.07
CA GLU A 542 -21.03 -16.13 3.45
C GLU A 542 -21.03 -16.56 4.92
N ALA A 543 -19.88 -16.57 5.60
CA ALA A 543 -19.78 -16.96 6.99
C ALA A 543 -19.83 -15.79 7.99
N ASP A 544 -19.87 -14.55 7.50
CA ASP A 544 -20.07 -13.34 8.29
C ASP A 544 -21.57 -13.00 8.33
N GLU A 545 -22.19 -13.12 9.52
CA GLU A 545 -23.61 -12.82 9.75
C GLU A 545 -23.97 -11.34 9.46
N THR A 546 -22.97 -10.44 9.35
CA THR A 546 -23.16 -9.01 9.06
C THR A 546 -22.92 -8.64 7.59
N ALA A 547 -22.38 -9.55 6.79
CA ALA A 547 -22.13 -9.33 5.36
C ALA A 547 -23.44 -9.25 4.56
N TYR A 548 -23.40 -8.53 3.43
CA TYR A 548 -24.62 -8.24 2.65
C TYR A 548 -25.46 -9.48 2.27
N PRO A 549 -24.92 -10.67 1.92
CA PRO A 549 -25.77 -11.82 1.54
C PRO A 549 -26.54 -12.43 2.71
N ASN A 550 -26.17 -12.09 3.95
CA ASN A 550 -26.74 -12.62 5.18
C ASN A 550 -27.59 -11.58 5.94
N ALA A 551 -27.22 -10.29 5.85
CA ALA A 551 -27.80 -9.20 6.62
C ALA A 551 -28.68 -8.25 5.81
N ALA A 552 -28.46 -8.12 4.49
CA ALA A 552 -29.28 -7.26 3.64
C ALA A 552 -30.61 -7.94 3.28
N PRO A 553 -31.59 -7.19 2.73
CA PRO A 553 -32.80 -7.77 2.15
C PRO A 553 -32.47 -8.78 1.02
N ASP A 554 -33.39 -9.74 0.79
CA ASP A 554 -33.32 -10.64 -0.36
C ASP A 554 -33.10 -9.84 -1.67
N ASP A 555 -32.21 -10.33 -2.54
CA ASP A 555 -31.82 -9.71 -3.81
C ASP A 555 -31.26 -8.27 -3.68
N TRP A 556 -30.56 -7.93 -2.59
CA TRP A 556 -29.89 -6.63 -2.43
C TRP A 556 -28.85 -6.37 -3.53
N GLU A 557 -28.92 -5.17 -4.10
CA GLU A 557 -27.93 -4.59 -5.02
C GLU A 557 -27.35 -3.29 -4.41
N PRO A 558 -26.15 -2.86 -4.83
CA PRO A 558 -25.52 -1.60 -4.43
C PRO A 558 -26.46 -0.40 -4.50
N SER A 559 -26.61 0.27 -3.35
CA SER A 559 -27.59 1.34 -3.13
C SER A 559 -27.01 2.75 -3.16
N LEU A 560 -25.68 2.89 -3.26
CA LEU A 560 -25.00 4.18 -3.41
C LEU A 560 -24.94 4.60 -4.88
N PRO A 561 -24.73 5.90 -5.18
CA PRO A 561 -24.60 6.38 -6.56
C PRO A 561 -23.50 5.64 -7.32
N GLN A 562 -23.78 5.29 -8.57
CA GLN A 562 -22.83 4.74 -9.54
C GLN A 562 -22.40 5.87 -10.49
N PRO A 563 -21.29 6.59 -10.22
CA PRO A 563 -20.86 7.75 -11.01
C PRO A 563 -20.19 7.39 -12.34
N THR A 564 -19.72 6.14 -12.52
CA THR A 564 -19.01 5.73 -13.75
C THR A 564 -19.96 5.10 -14.79
N ALA A 565 -19.48 4.94 -16.02
CA ALA A 565 -20.26 4.35 -17.12
C ALA A 565 -20.12 2.81 -17.22
N THR A 566 -19.63 2.16 -16.16
CA THR A 566 -19.36 0.72 -16.10
C THR A 566 -20.64 -0.14 -16.08
N ALA A 567 -20.49 -1.44 -16.40
CA ALA A 567 -21.56 -2.41 -16.25
C ALA A 567 -21.62 -2.93 -14.80
N GLY A 568 -22.60 -2.45 -14.03
CA GLY A 568 -22.73 -2.73 -12.60
C GLY A 568 -21.77 -1.90 -11.74
N TYR A 569 -21.93 -2.01 -10.42
CA TYR A 569 -21.13 -1.27 -9.44
C TYR A 569 -19.73 -1.87 -9.27
N THR A 570 -18.70 -1.07 -9.50
CA THR A 570 -17.29 -1.48 -9.56
C THR A 570 -16.41 -0.77 -8.54
N LEU A 571 -15.14 -1.15 -8.46
CA LEU A 571 -14.14 -0.38 -7.71
C LEU A 571 -14.00 1.06 -8.21
N ALA A 572 -14.20 1.30 -9.52
CA ALA A 572 -14.12 2.64 -10.11
C ALA A 572 -15.20 3.58 -9.52
N ASP A 573 -16.40 3.05 -9.25
CA ASP A 573 -17.50 3.78 -8.62
C ASP A 573 -17.18 4.21 -7.18
N ILE A 574 -16.53 3.32 -6.41
CA ILE A 574 -16.03 3.64 -5.06
C ILE A 574 -15.04 4.81 -5.14
N THR A 575 -14.06 4.74 -6.03
CA THR A 575 -13.02 5.78 -6.16
C THR A 575 -13.55 7.11 -6.70
N ALA A 576 -14.48 7.07 -7.66
CA ALA A 576 -15.08 8.27 -8.23
C ALA A 576 -16.05 8.95 -7.25
N PHE A 577 -16.87 8.19 -6.51
CA PHE A 577 -17.73 8.74 -5.46
C PHE A 577 -16.90 9.35 -4.31
N ALA A 578 -15.77 8.73 -3.97
CA ALA A 578 -14.82 9.26 -2.99
C ALA A 578 -14.17 10.59 -3.43
N ALA A 579 -13.90 10.77 -4.73
CA ALA A 579 -13.22 11.94 -5.29
C ALA A 579 -14.10 13.21 -5.36
N GLU A 580 -15.43 13.05 -5.38
CA GLU A 580 -16.40 14.16 -5.49
C GLU A 580 -16.42 15.09 -4.26
N ALA A 581 -15.71 14.74 -3.19
CA ALA A 581 -15.66 15.49 -1.93
C ALA A 581 -14.77 16.75 -1.97
N ARG A 582 -15.05 17.68 -2.89
CA ARG A 582 -14.71 19.11 -2.74
C ARG A 582 -16.02 19.85 -2.40
N PRO A 583 -16.34 20.09 -1.12
CA PRO A 583 -17.72 20.43 -0.68
C PRO A 583 -18.34 21.66 -1.34
N ASP A 584 -17.52 22.62 -1.74
CA ASP A 584 -17.85 23.82 -2.49
C ASP A 584 -17.15 23.89 -3.86
N GLY A 585 -16.06 23.14 -4.06
CA GLY A 585 -15.26 23.13 -5.29
C GLY A 585 -14.11 24.13 -5.32
N LEU A 586 -14.01 25.03 -4.34
CA LEU A 586 -13.03 26.11 -4.34
C LEU A 586 -11.65 25.57 -3.93
N VAL A 587 -10.63 25.86 -4.74
CA VAL A 587 -9.26 25.41 -4.48
C VAL A 587 -8.27 26.58 -4.50
N ILE A 588 -7.26 26.53 -3.65
CA ILE A 588 -6.06 27.37 -3.80
C ILE A 588 -5.23 26.73 -4.90
N ASP A 589 -5.23 27.33 -6.09
CA ASP A 589 -4.58 26.78 -7.28
C ASP A 589 -3.07 27.07 -7.26
N ALA A 590 -2.69 28.33 -6.96
CA ALA A 590 -1.32 28.79 -6.87
C ALA A 590 -1.08 29.66 -5.61
N ILE A 591 0.15 29.65 -5.09
CA ILE A 591 0.66 30.62 -4.12
C ILE A 591 1.98 31.16 -4.68
N ASP A 592 2.07 32.47 -4.85
CA ASP A 592 3.30 33.17 -5.21
C ASP A 592 3.83 33.91 -3.97
N PRO A 593 4.95 33.46 -3.35
CA PRO A 593 5.60 34.15 -2.23
C PRO A 593 6.38 35.40 -2.69
N GLY A 594 6.27 35.76 -3.96
CA GLY A 594 6.91 36.91 -4.57
C GLY A 594 8.37 36.67 -4.95
N PRO A 595 9.06 37.73 -5.43
CA PRO A 595 10.38 37.65 -6.07
C PRO A 595 11.57 37.30 -5.15
N GLY A 596 11.32 36.87 -3.91
CA GLY A 596 12.33 36.50 -2.93
C GLY A 596 13.31 37.63 -2.57
N ALA A 597 14.53 37.26 -2.16
CA ALA A 597 15.52 38.16 -1.59
C ALA A 597 16.07 39.23 -2.58
N GLY A 598 15.34 40.33 -2.73
CA GLY A 598 15.77 41.53 -3.47
C GLY A 598 14.70 42.20 -4.33
N GLY A 599 13.51 41.60 -4.48
CA GLY A 599 12.35 42.24 -5.08
C GLY A 599 11.45 42.96 -4.08
N ASP A 600 10.22 43.30 -4.49
CA ASP A 600 9.22 43.89 -3.60
C ASP A 600 8.49 42.78 -2.82
N PRO A 601 8.56 42.73 -1.48
CA PRO A 601 7.87 41.72 -0.68
C PRO A 601 6.35 41.91 -0.62
N LEU A 602 5.78 42.91 -1.31
CA LEU A 602 4.33 43.05 -1.45
C LEU A 602 3.79 42.45 -2.75
N ASP A 603 4.68 41.97 -3.63
CA ASP A 603 4.36 41.27 -4.89
C ASP A 603 4.05 39.78 -4.63
N GLU A 604 3.27 39.52 -3.57
CA GLU A 604 2.82 38.20 -3.12
C GLU A 604 1.35 37.99 -3.52
N SER A 605 0.98 36.79 -3.99
CA SER A 605 -0.40 36.50 -4.39
C SER A 605 -0.84 35.06 -4.14
N VAL A 606 -2.16 34.86 -4.08
CA VAL A 606 -2.80 33.54 -3.99
C VAL A 606 -3.85 33.47 -5.10
N THR A 607 -3.76 32.46 -5.97
CA THR A 607 -4.80 32.21 -6.97
C THR A 607 -5.79 31.18 -6.44
N LEU A 608 -7.07 31.56 -6.41
CA LEU A 608 -8.18 30.67 -6.16
C LEU A 608 -8.79 30.21 -7.49
N ARG A 609 -9.28 28.99 -7.59
CA ARG A 609 -9.99 28.45 -8.77
C ARG A 609 -11.27 27.73 -8.37
N ASN A 610 -12.32 27.87 -9.16
CA ASN A 610 -13.46 26.96 -9.11
C ASN A 610 -13.11 25.65 -9.82
N ALA A 611 -13.02 24.55 -9.06
CA ALA A 611 -12.77 23.21 -9.58
C ALA A 611 -13.98 22.27 -9.41
N ALA A 612 -15.19 22.83 -9.31
CA ALA A 612 -16.47 22.13 -9.45
C ALA A 612 -17.07 22.35 -10.86
N ALA A 613 -18.09 21.55 -11.19
CA ALA A 613 -18.83 21.66 -12.45
C ALA A 613 -19.90 22.77 -12.46
N GLU A 614 -20.14 23.42 -11.32
CA GLU A 614 -21.15 24.47 -11.13
C GLU A 614 -20.49 25.77 -10.62
N PRO A 615 -21.08 26.96 -10.85
CA PRO A 615 -20.51 28.23 -10.38
C PRO A 615 -20.51 28.37 -8.85
N ILE A 616 -19.47 29.01 -8.30
CA ILE A 616 -19.30 29.27 -6.87
C ILE A 616 -19.51 30.76 -6.58
N ASP A 617 -20.39 31.11 -5.64
CA ASP A 617 -20.55 32.46 -5.10
C ASP A 617 -19.60 32.65 -3.90
N LEU A 618 -18.65 33.59 -4.01
CA LEU A 618 -17.67 33.91 -2.99
C LEU A 618 -18.21 34.87 -1.91
N SER A 619 -19.46 35.33 -2.01
CA SER A 619 -20.06 36.25 -1.03
C SER A 619 -20.01 35.67 0.40
N GLY A 620 -19.25 36.33 1.28
CA GLY A 620 -19.05 35.92 2.67
C GLY A 620 -17.92 34.91 2.92
N TYR A 621 -17.21 34.47 1.88
CA TYR A 621 -15.97 33.71 2.06
C TYR A 621 -14.86 34.61 2.62
N ALA A 622 -13.86 34.01 3.24
CA ALA A 622 -12.71 34.72 3.77
C ALA A 622 -11.41 33.91 3.59
N ILE A 623 -10.31 34.60 3.28
CA ILE A 623 -8.97 34.02 3.15
C ILE A 623 -8.16 34.29 4.42
N ASP A 624 -7.44 33.29 4.91
CA ASP A 624 -6.49 33.40 6.02
C ASP A 624 -5.07 33.15 5.50
N LEU A 625 -4.22 34.16 5.70
CA LEU A 625 -2.82 34.18 5.30
C LEU A 625 -1.97 34.16 6.57
N GLY A 626 -1.49 32.98 6.98
CA GLY A 626 -0.64 32.83 8.16
C GLY A 626 -1.30 33.24 9.48
N GLY A 627 -2.62 33.08 9.63
CA GLY A 627 -3.39 33.53 10.79
C GLY A 627 -3.91 34.98 10.70
N GLN A 628 -3.83 35.61 9.53
CA GLN A 628 -4.41 36.93 9.25
C GLN A 628 -5.54 36.79 8.23
N ARG A 629 -6.78 36.96 8.69
CA ARG A 629 -8.00 36.74 7.89
C ARG A 629 -8.57 38.03 7.28
N ASP A 630 -8.85 38.00 5.99
CA ASP A 630 -9.58 39.04 5.23
C ASP A 630 -10.79 38.44 4.52
N ASP A 631 -11.81 39.25 4.24
CA ASP A 631 -12.99 38.84 3.48
C ASP A 631 -12.69 38.81 1.97
N LEU A 632 -13.23 37.84 1.23
CA LEU A 632 -13.17 37.79 -0.24
C LEU A 632 -14.23 38.71 -0.88
N PRO A 633 -14.05 39.16 -2.14
CA PRO A 633 -15.03 40.00 -2.82
C PRO A 633 -16.33 39.23 -3.12
N ASP A 634 -17.46 39.96 -3.13
CA ASP A 634 -18.75 39.47 -3.63
C ASP A 634 -18.66 39.22 -5.16
N ALA A 635 -18.20 38.03 -5.54
CA ALA A 635 -17.94 37.60 -6.91
C ALA A 635 -18.42 36.16 -7.13
N THR A 636 -18.72 35.81 -8.38
CA THR A 636 -19.04 34.43 -8.77
C THR A 636 -17.95 33.93 -9.71
N LEU A 637 -17.44 32.72 -9.46
CA LEU A 637 -16.50 32.03 -10.35
C LEU A 637 -17.25 30.93 -11.12
N ASP A 638 -17.27 31.02 -12.44
CA ASP A 638 -17.70 29.93 -13.32
C ASP A 638 -16.69 28.74 -13.25
N PRO A 639 -17.05 27.52 -13.71
CA PRO A 639 -16.13 26.38 -13.72
C PRO A 639 -14.78 26.67 -14.40
N ASP A 640 -13.69 26.29 -13.73
CA ASP A 640 -12.28 26.60 -14.06
C ASP A 640 -11.89 28.10 -14.07
N GLU A 641 -12.78 29.02 -13.69
CA GLU A 641 -12.45 30.44 -13.51
C GLU A 641 -11.60 30.68 -12.25
N THR A 642 -10.72 31.68 -12.31
CA THR A 642 -9.74 31.99 -11.25
C THR A 642 -9.83 33.42 -10.73
N LEU A 643 -9.61 33.60 -9.43
CA LEU A 643 -9.42 34.89 -8.76
C LEU A 643 -8.05 34.95 -8.08
N THR A 644 -7.21 35.88 -8.49
CA THR A 644 -5.91 36.14 -7.87
C THR A 644 -6.05 37.21 -6.78
N VAL A 645 -5.84 36.80 -5.53
CA VAL A 645 -5.79 37.68 -4.37
C VAL A 645 -4.35 38.14 -4.16
N HIS A 646 -4.10 39.42 -4.43
CA HIS A 646 -2.81 40.09 -4.24
C HIS A 646 -2.75 40.69 -2.84
N ILE A 647 -1.61 40.50 -2.15
CA ILE A 647 -1.41 40.99 -0.79
C ILE A 647 -1.08 42.49 -0.79
N GLY A 648 -0.25 42.94 -1.74
CA GLY A 648 0.10 44.33 -1.93
C GLY A 648 -1.04 45.23 -2.45
N PRO A 649 -0.78 46.54 -2.63
CA PRO A 649 -1.77 47.49 -3.10
C PRO A 649 -1.96 47.50 -4.61
N GLY A 650 -3.19 47.75 -5.08
CA GLY A 650 -3.49 47.74 -6.51
C GLY A 650 -4.86 48.29 -6.90
N THR A 651 -5.57 47.60 -7.79
CA THR A 651 -6.90 47.97 -8.26
C THR A 651 -7.63 46.75 -8.78
N ASP A 652 -8.71 46.36 -8.10
CA ASP A 652 -9.49 45.17 -8.40
C ASP A 652 -9.99 45.10 -9.85
N THR A 653 -9.97 43.89 -10.40
CA THR A 653 -10.52 43.53 -11.70
C THR A 653 -11.59 42.43 -11.53
N ALA A 654 -11.97 41.73 -12.61
CA ALA A 654 -12.79 40.52 -12.48
C ALA A 654 -11.97 39.30 -12.01
N ALA A 655 -10.65 39.31 -12.23
CA ALA A 655 -9.74 38.20 -11.94
C ALA A 655 -8.66 38.56 -10.90
N ASP A 656 -8.61 39.82 -10.43
CA ASP A 656 -7.65 40.30 -9.43
C ASP A 656 -8.39 41.00 -8.29
N HIS A 657 -8.00 40.72 -7.05
CA HIS A 657 -8.45 41.44 -5.86
C HIS A 657 -7.25 41.83 -5.00
N TYR A 658 -7.17 43.08 -4.53
CA TYR A 658 -6.04 43.61 -3.79
C TYR A 658 -6.40 43.88 -2.33
N LEU A 659 -5.66 43.27 -1.41
CA LEU A 659 -5.85 43.44 0.04
C LEU A 659 -5.30 44.77 0.58
N ASP A 660 -4.60 45.55 -0.25
CA ASP A 660 -3.95 46.83 0.09
C ASP A 660 -3.05 46.76 1.35
N ARG A 661 -2.46 45.59 1.65
CA ARG A 661 -1.63 45.40 2.84
C ARG A 661 -0.28 46.12 2.69
N GLY A 662 0.19 46.67 3.81
CA GLY A 662 1.49 47.35 3.90
C GLY A 662 2.65 46.46 4.37
N ALA A 663 2.46 45.14 4.42
CA ALA A 663 3.45 44.15 4.85
C ALA A 663 3.18 42.77 4.20
N PRO A 664 4.22 41.95 3.94
CA PRO A 664 4.10 40.56 3.49
C PRO A 664 3.33 39.67 4.46
N ALA A 665 2.80 38.54 3.98
CA ALA A 665 1.80 37.72 4.68
C ALA A 665 2.11 36.25 5.06
N LEU A 666 2.97 35.42 4.45
CA LEU A 666 3.89 35.60 3.32
C LEU A 666 5.34 35.44 3.83
N ASN A 667 5.94 34.26 3.67
CA ASN A 667 7.40 34.04 3.60
C ASN A 667 7.77 32.63 3.06
N ASP A 668 9.07 32.40 2.89
CA ASP A 668 9.63 31.17 2.32
C ASP A 668 9.72 29.97 3.31
N ALA A 669 9.33 30.12 4.58
CA ALA A 669 9.52 29.09 5.62
C ALA A 669 8.34 28.10 5.75
N GLY A 670 7.29 28.27 4.94
CA GLY A 670 6.32 27.23 4.64
C GLY A 670 4.90 27.56 5.12
N GLU A 671 4.41 28.73 4.73
CA GLU A 671 3.11 29.30 5.04
C GLU A 671 1.94 28.39 4.67
N THR A 672 0.91 28.42 5.52
CA THR A 672 -0.40 27.84 5.20
C THR A 672 -1.35 28.97 4.82
N VAL A 673 -1.96 28.82 3.65
CA VAL A 673 -3.11 29.62 3.22
C VAL A 673 -4.36 28.77 3.40
N ALA A 674 -5.40 29.34 3.99
CA ALA A 674 -6.69 28.69 4.15
C ALA A 674 -7.81 29.60 3.63
N VAL A 675 -8.87 29.00 3.10
CA VAL A 675 -10.11 29.70 2.75
C VAL A 675 -11.23 29.11 3.61
N PHE A 676 -12.09 30.00 4.09
CA PHE A 676 -13.24 29.69 4.91
C PHE A 676 -14.52 30.11 4.18
N ASP A 677 -15.55 29.29 4.31
CA ASP A 677 -16.88 29.54 3.77
C ASP A 677 -17.68 30.54 4.64
N PRO A 678 -18.89 30.94 4.22
CA PRO A 678 -19.72 31.90 4.95
C PRO A 678 -20.26 31.41 6.30
N ASP A 679 -20.30 30.08 6.53
CA ASP A 679 -20.66 29.49 7.83
C ASP A 679 -19.44 29.49 8.80
N GLY A 680 -18.26 29.80 8.29
CA GLY A 680 -17.00 29.89 9.04
C GLY A 680 -16.21 28.60 9.08
N GLU A 681 -16.67 27.56 8.36
CA GLU A 681 -15.94 26.30 8.19
C GLU A 681 -14.84 26.47 7.14
N ARG A 682 -13.79 25.64 7.24
CA ARG A 682 -12.64 25.74 6.32
C ARG A 682 -12.90 24.95 5.04
N SER A 683 -13.38 25.66 4.02
CA SER A 683 -13.49 25.27 2.60
C SER A 683 -12.24 24.53 2.11
N THR A 684 -11.10 25.22 2.04
CA THR A 684 -9.85 24.67 1.50
C THR A 684 -8.62 25.19 2.24
N ARG A 685 -7.48 24.50 2.11
CA ARG A 685 -6.16 25.03 2.51
C ARG A 685 -5.07 24.39 1.67
N ARG A 686 -3.97 25.12 1.52
CA ARG A 686 -2.69 24.58 1.02
C ARG A 686 -1.54 25.19 1.80
N ARG A 687 -0.47 24.41 1.91
CA ARG A 687 0.81 24.83 2.46
C ARG A 687 1.81 25.02 1.32
N TYR A 688 2.40 26.20 1.23
CA TYR A 688 3.60 26.41 0.42
C TYR A 688 4.81 25.85 1.16
N VAL A 689 5.81 25.34 0.44
CA VAL A 689 7.11 24.92 0.99
C VAL A 689 8.19 25.45 0.05
N GLY A 690 9.01 26.40 0.51
CA GLY A 690 10.10 27.02 -0.27
C GLY A 690 11.40 26.20 -0.31
#